data_AF-A0A7Y5A2Q0-F1
#
_entry.id   AF-A0A7Y5A2Q0-F1
#
_cell.length_a   1.000
_cell.length_b   1.000
_cell.length_c   1.000
_cell.angle_alpha   90.00
_cell.angle_beta   90.00
_cell.angle_gamma   90.00
#
_symmetry.space_group_name_H-M   'P 1'
#
loop_
_entity.id
_entity.type
_entity.pdbx_description
1 polymer ?
#
loop_
_entity_poly.entity_id
_entity_poly.type
_entity_poly.pdbx_seq_one_letter_code
_entity_poly.pdbx_strand_id
1 'polypeptide(L)'
;MKKILTPLFILLSMVTFGQQNQTEVHDRYCRHYAEQTGDPSYAYRNDWQSDLVHDYDVTFYFLDITCSNTSIDVGGEVTIHGTVLAEPFETFAFELLADLSLENVNFNGQNQQNWVRDGDNVLLPVELMTAGQTFVATISYGGTPPTGGFFSGITNAHNGQWDKDVTWTLSEPFDAKDWWPCKQVLTDKADSAWIFLTTANTNLAGSNGLLTNITDMGNNMVRYEWKTNYPIDYYLISFAVADYQDYSIYAKPAGMAGDSVLVQNYIYDSPNYLNSYKTSIDAVIPMIELYSDLFLTYPFQNEKYGHCITELGGGMEHQTMTTLGGWSFNLVAHELGHMWFGDNVTCATWSDIWINEGFATYTNYLAQEKLHGWNAGQSFMIGTQNNVMSSPGGSTYIPEEDVTPDDVWRIFNGRLSYDKGAAIIHILRHEINNDTVFFDMMHTFQETYTDSTATGEDFVAIAEEVSGLDLEDYINQWYYGEGYPKYDISWYMANNTMNMTVTQSVSSSTPLFKMTMDYKLDFADGTDTVVRLYQNANIQNFAFEVPKQVISISVDPDNWTFEIVNSITVIIEETNNPNYFAFGPNPVEDYMNIYILNADGRDRTVQISDLSGRVILQKVFNSANYRLNIGELNSGAYIINVTDGKQHLSKRFIK
;
A
#
# COMPACT_ATOMS: atom_id res chain seq x y z
N MET A 1 -21.77 -4.67 -21.65
CA MET A 1 -22.50 -5.58 -20.74
C MET A 1 -22.31 -7.02 -21.20
N LYS A 2 -21.22 -7.66 -20.77
CA LYS A 2 -21.04 -9.11 -20.91
C LYS A 2 -21.87 -9.78 -19.81
N LYS A 3 -22.62 -10.82 -20.14
CA LYS A 3 -23.43 -11.57 -19.17
C LYS A 3 -22.50 -12.45 -18.34
N ILE A 4 -22.21 -12.05 -17.11
CA ILE A 4 -21.60 -12.91 -16.11
C ILE A 4 -22.69 -13.90 -15.68
N LEU A 5 -22.42 -15.20 -15.83
CA LEU A 5 -23.31 -16.27 -15.38
C LEU A 5 -22.87 -16.71 -13.99
N THR A 6 -23.57 -16.26 -12.95
CA THR A 6 -23.40 -16.78 -11.59
C THR A 6 -24.32 -17.99 -11.41
N PRO A 7 -23.81 -19.22 -11.22
CA PRO A 7 -24.67 -20.37 -10.94
C PRO A 7 -25.30 -20.26 -9.55
N LEU A 8 -26.59 -20.59 -9.47
CA LEU A 8 -27.42 -20.47 -8.26
C LEU A 8 -27.09 -21.61 -7.28
N PHE A 9 -26.46 -21.31 -6.14
CA PHE A 9 -26.34 -22.23 -5.01
C PHE A 9 -27.42 -21.92 -3.96
N ILE A 10 -28.12 -22.97 -3.50
CA ILE A 10 -29.10 -22.88 -2.42
C ILE A 10 -28.35 -23.01 -1.09
N LEU A 11 -28.24 -21.91 -0.35
CA LEU A 11 -27.76 -21.86 1.04
C LEU A 11 -28.90 -21.34 1.93
N LEU A 12 -29.23 -22.11 2.97
CA LEU A 12 -30.24 -21.78 3.96
C LEU A 12 -29.56 -20.98 5.09
N SER A 13 -29.95 -19.72 5.30
CA SER A 13 -29.51 -18.90 6.42
C SER A 13 -30.56 -18.85 7.54
N MET A 14 -30.10 -18.88 8.79
CA MET A 14 -30.87 -18.40 9.94
C MET A 14 -30.15 -17.19 10.53
N VAL A 15 -30.92 -16.14 10.77
CA VAL A 15 -30.49 -14.84 11.33
C VAL A 15 -30.55 -14.89 12.86
N THR A 16 -29.56 -14.28 13.52
CA THR A 16 -29.73 -13.66 14.84
C THR A 16 -29.02 -12.31 14.88
N PHE A 17 -29.75 -11.29 15.35
CA PHE A 17 -29.25 -9.93 15.59
C PHE A 17 -28.39 -9.86 16.85
N GLY A 18 -27.31 -9.09 16.80
CA GLY A 18 -26.61 -8.56 17.96
C GLY A 18 -26.14 -7.13 17.66
N GLN A 19 -26.61 -6.15 18.43
CA GLN A 19 -26.02 -4.81 18.48
C GLN A 19 -24.70 -4.90 19.24
N GLN A 20 -23.63 -4.34 18.71
CA GLN A 20 -22.38 -4.16 19.45
C GLN A 20 -21.96 -2.68 19.40
N ASN A 21 -21.60 -2.16 20.57
CA ASN A 21 -21.32 -0.75 20.84
C ASN A 21 -19.98 -0.30 20.24
N GLN A 22 -19.93 0.95 19.76
CA GLN A 22 -18.79 1.64 19.15
C GLN A 22 -17.65 2.02 20.14
N THR A 23 -17.15 1.10 20.95
CA THR A 23 -16.01 1.42 21.88
C THR A 23 -14.91 0.34 21.93
N GLU A 24 -14.82 -0.55 20.95
CA GLU A 24 -13.87 -1.69 20.93
C GLU A 24 -12.92 -1.70 19.71
N VAL A 25 -12.57 -0.54 19.15
CA VAL A 25 -11.60 -0.46 18.02
C VAL A 25 -10.15 -0.40 18.54
N HIS A 26 -9.92 0.15 19.74
CA HIS A 26 -8.58 0.26 20.33
C HIS A 26 -8.04 -1.06 20.93
N ASP A 27 -8.90 -2.07 21.17
CA ASP A 27 -8.51 -3.34 21.81
C ASP A 27 -8.06 -4.45 20.81
N ARG A 28 -8.06 -4.17 19.49
CA ARG A 28 -7.59 -5.14 18.48
C ARG A 28 -6.08 -5.10 18.23
N TYR A 29 -5.42 -3.96 18.44
CA TYR A 29 -3.96 -3.81 18.34
C TYR A 29 -3.21 -4.88 19.15
N CYS A 30 -3.77 -5.30 20.28
CA CYS A 30 -3.15 -6.28 21.16
C CYS A 30 -3.41 -7.74 20.77
N ARG A 31 -4.45 -8.09 20.00
CA ARG A 31 -4.92 -9.49 20.02
C ARG A 31 -4.10 -10.43 19.13
N HIS A 32 -3.68 -10.01 17.94
CA HIS A 32 -2.86 -10.88 17.07
C HIS A 32 -1.44 -11.09 17.61
N TYR A 33 -0.84 -10.06 18.21
CA TYR A 33 0.52 -10.15 18.77
C TYR A 33 0.55 -10.64 20.23
N ALA A 34 -0.40 -10.27 21.10
CA ALA A 34 -0.47 -10.83 22.46
C ALA A 34 -0.84 -12.32 22.46
N GLU A 35 -1.54 -12.82 21.42
CA GLU A 35 -1.71 -14.26 21.22
C GLU A 35 -0.40 -14.97 20.83
N GLN A 36 0.56 -14.26 20.22
CA GLN A 36 1.88 -14.80 19.87
C GLN A 36 2.93 -14.63 20.99
N THR A 37 2.90 -13.54 21.77
CA THR A 37 3.96 -13.19 22.74
C THR A 37 3.55 -13.23 24.21
N GLY A 38 2.24 -13.18 24.53
CA GLY A 38 1.72 -13.31 25.88
C GLY A 38 1.91 -12.10 26.81
N ASP A 39 2.23 -10.92 26.30
CA ASP A 39 2.42 -9.70 27.12
C ASP A 39 1.47 -8.55 26.68
N PRO A 40 0.51 -8.13 27.53
CA PRO A 40 -0.46 -7.08 27.23
C PRO A 40 0.01 -5.64 27.52
N SER A 41 1.30 -5.39 27.82
CA SER A 41 1.81 -4.07 28.21
C SER A 41 2.63 -3.33 27.14
N TYR A 42 2.62 -3.81 25.90
CA TYR A 42 3.39 -3.20 24.81
C TYR A 42 2.61 -2.05 24.15
N ALA A 43 2.76 -0.84 24.67
CA ALA A 43 2.70 0.35 23.84
C ALA A 43 4.04 0.40 23.09
N TYR A 44 4.02 0.18 21.78
CA TYR A 44 5.21 0.02 20.95
C TYR A 44 6.04 1.30 20.95
N ARG A 45 7.34 1.14 21.24
CA ARG A 45 8.29 2.22 21.50
C ARG A 45 9.51 1.99 20.63
N ASN A 46 9.77 2.92 19.72
CA ASN A 46 11.00 2.96 18.94
C ASN A 46 12.17 3.19 19.90
N ASP A 47 13.21 2.34 19.90
CA ASP A 47 14.30 2.46 20.88
C ASP A 47 15.17 3.73 20.68
N TRP A 48 15.03 4.40 19.53
CA TRP A 48 15.67 5.68 19.22
C TRP A 48 14.83 6.92 19.57
N GLN A 49 13.54 6.76 19.87
CA GLN A 49 12.64 7.86 20.23
C GLN A 49 12.31 7.82 21.72
N SER A 50 12.31 8.97 22.39
CA SER A 50 11.96 9.03 23.80
C SER A 50 10.49 8.70 24.03
N ASP A 51 10.18 7.74 24.90
CA ASP A 51 8.81 7.42 25.32
C ASP A 51 7.99 8.63 25.80
N LEU A 52 8.68 9.66 26.30
CA LEU A 52 8.08 10.88 26.84
C LEU A 52 7.35 11.71 25.77
N VAL A 53 7.61 11.48 24.47
CA VAL A 53 6.87 12.18 23.41
C VAL A 53 5.39 11.76 23.36
N HIS A 54 5.03 10.62 23.95
CA HIS A 54 3.64 10.16 24.06
C HIS A 54 2.90 10.74 25.28
N ASP A 55 3.59 11.46 26.18
CA ASP A 55 2.97 11.99 27.40
C ASP A 55 2.17 13.28 27.17
N TYR A 56 2.17 13.81 25.94
CA TYR A 56 1.43 14.99 25.53
C TYR A 56 0.93 14.87 24.10
N ASP A 57 -0.13 15.61 23.78
CA ASP A 57 -0.74 15.78 22.45
C ASP A 57 -0.35 17.16 21.89
N VAL A 58 0.09 17.23 20.64
CA VAL A 58 0.39 18.52 19.98
C VAL A 58 -0.86 19.03 19.27
N THR A 59 -1.28 20.24 19.63
CA THR A 59 -2.45 20.89 19.02
C THR A 59 -2.07 21.89 17.93
N PHE A 60 -0.87 22.45 17.96
CA PHE A 60 -0.47 23.49 17.01
C PHE A 60 1.05 23.61 16.87
N TYR A 61 1.49 23.73 15.63
CA TYR A 61 2.85 24.13 15.28
C TYR A 61 2.89 25.52 14.64
N PHE A 62 3.86 26.33 15.03
CA PHE A 62 4.23 27.55 14.31
C PHE A 62 5.72 27.59 14.05
N LEU A 63 6.10 27.49 12.78
CA LEU A 63 7.47 27.56 12.29
C LEU A 63 7.69 28.96 11.70
N ASP A 64 8.61 29.75 12.26
CA ASP A 64 9.11 31.01 11.64
C ASP A 64 10.60 30.82 11.32
N ILE A 65 10.88 30.49 10.07
CA ILE A 65 12.15 29.94 9.61
C ILE A 65 12.76 30.83 8.53
N THR A 66 14.08 31.01 8.59
CA THR A 66 14.85 31.59 7.49
C THR A 66 15.44 30.48 6.63
N CYS A 67 15.25 30.56 5.31
CA CYS A 67 15.73 29.56 4.37
C CYS A 67 16.27 30.18 3.06
N SER A 68 17.11 29.41 2.35
CA SER A 68 17.77 29.82 1.12
C SER A 68 17.59 28.74 0.06
N ASN A 69 17.53 29.12 -1.22
CA ASN A 69 17.54 28.19 -2.34
C ASN A 69 18.95 27.71 -2.74
N THR A 70 20.00 28.17 -2.05
CA THR A 70 21.41 27.89 -2.36
C THR A 70 22.16 27.24 -1.18
N SER A 71 21.45 26.94 -0.10
CA SER A 71 22.02 26.37 1.12
C SER A 71 20.99 25.51 1.82
N ILE A 72 21.47 24.48 2.53
CA ILE A 72 20.68 23.69 3.49
C ILE A 72 20.75 24.26 4.91
N ASP A 73 21.46 25.37 5.13
CA ASP A 73 21.43 26.09 6.40
C ASP A 73 20.00 26.54 6.71
N VAL A 74 19.52 26.18 7.89
CA VAL A 74 18.14 26.36 8.32
C VAL A 74 18.10 26.71 9.80
N GLY A 75 17.17 27.59 10.17
CA GLY A 75 17.00 27.99 11.56
C GLY A 75 15.94 29.07 11.73
N GLY A 76 15.56 29.30 12.97
CA GLY A 76 14.48 30.19 13.34
C GLY A 76 13.86 29.78 14.67
N GLU A 77 12.56 30.01 14.80
CA GLU A 77 11.79 29.66 16.00
C GLU A 77 10.65 28.70 15.64
N VAL A 78 10.51 27.63 16.42
CA VAL A 78 9.35 26.74 16.38
C VAL A 78 8.58 26.88 17.69
N THR A 79 7.30 27.18 17.59
CA THR A 79 6.37 27.18 18.72
C THR A 79 5.45 25.97 18.66
N ILE A 80 5.38 25.23 19.76
CA ILE A 80 4.55 24.04 19.95
C ILE A 80 3.53 24.37 21.03
N HIS A 81 2.24 24.20 20.71
CA HIS A 81 1.20 24.17 21.73
C HIS A 81 0.79 22.72 21.95
N GLY A 82 0.70 22.30 23.21
CA GLY A 82 0.30 20.94 23.52
C GLY A 82 -0.55 20.82 24.79
N THR A 83 -1.15 19.64 24.94
CA THR A 83 -1.94 19.24 26.10
C THR A 83 -1.31 18.00 26.74
N VAL A 84 -1.11 18.04 28.05
CA VAL A 84 -0.56 16.89 28.79
C VAL A 84 -1.57 15.75 28.82
N LEU A 85 -1.12 14.53 28.50
CA LEU A 85 -1.94 13.30 28.50
C LEU A 85 -1.65 12.41 29.71
N ALA A 86 -0.38 12.27 30.09
CA ALA A 86 0.06 11.35 31.13
C ALA A 86 0.63 12.06 32.37
N GLU A 87 0.61 11.37 33.52
CA GLU A 87 1.13 11.88 34.79
C GLU A 87 2.15 10.90 35.41
N PRO A 88 3.25 11.40 36.04
CA PRO A 88 3.62 12.81 36.17
C PRO A 88 4.27 13.37 34.89
N PHE A 89 3.84 14.56 34.45
CA PHE A 89 4.51 15.29 33.37
C PHE A 89 5.52 16.26 33.96
N GLU A 90 6.77 15.84 34.04
CA GLU A 90 7.88 16.64 34.59
C GLU A 90 9.04 16.85 33.60
N THR A 91 8.93 16.28 32.40
CA THR A 91 9.90 16.44 31.32
C THR A 91 9.17 16.60 30.00
N PHE A 92 9.39 17.73 29.33
CA PHE A 92 8.98 17.93 27.94
C PHE A 92 10.09 17.37 27.02
N ALA A 93 9.75 16.38 26.21
CA ALA A 93 10.67 15.81 25.22
C ALA A 93 10.30 16.27 23.82
N PHE A 94 11.28 16.50 22.95
CA PHE A 94 11.10 16.69 21.51
C PHE A 94 12.37 16.22 20.79
N GLU A 95 12.31 16.09 19.47
CA GLU A 95 13.44 15.68 18.65
C GLU A 95 14.02 16.87 17.88
N LEU A 96 15.35 16.93 17.81
CA LEU A 96 16.10 17.86 16.96
C LEU A 96 17.48 17.27 16.72
N LEU A 97 17.88 17.14 15.46
CA LEU A 97 19.19 16.59 15.07
C LEU A 97 20.32 17.27 15.87
N ALA A 98 21.24 16.46 16.40
CA ALA A 98 22.29 16.94 17.29
C ALA A 98 23.26 17.97 16.65
N ASP A 99 23.39 17.94 15.32
CA ASP A 99 24.20 18.91 14.56
C ASP A 99 23.57 20.32 14.51
N LEU A 100 22.26 20.43 14.75
CA LEU A 100 21.57 21.71 14.86
C LEU A 100 21.74 22.29 16.27
N SER A 101 22.16 23.55 16.32
CA SER A 101 22.36 24.25 17.57
C SER A 101 21.01 24.63 18.17
N LEU A 102 20.76 24.15 19.38
CA LEU A 102 19.63 24.59 20.19
C LEU A 102 20.06 25.84 20.96
N GLU A 103 19.48 26.99 20.61
CA GLU A 103 19.92 28.29 21.14
C GLU A 103 19.18 28.66 22.42
N ASN A 104 17.86 28.45 22.43
CA ASN A 104 17.01 28.83 23.54
C ASN A 104 15.71 28.01 23.55
N VAL A 105 15.23 27.63 24.72
CA VAL A 105 13.89 27.06 24.89
C VAL A 105 13.12 27.89 25.90
N ASN A 106 11.98 28.45 25.49
CA ASN A 106 11.02 29.09 26.38
C ASN A 106 9.86 28.13 26.61
N PHE A 107 9.62 27.71 27.85
CA PHE A 107 8.49 26.87 28.21
C PHE A 107 7.55 27.63 29.14
N ASN A 108 6.30 27.82 28.75
CA ASN A 108 5.28 28.58 29.49
C ASN A 108 5.75 29.99 29.91
N GLY A 109 6.47 30.69 29.03
CA GLY A 109 7.01 32.03 29.29
C GLY A 109 8.31 32.03 30.09
N GLN A 110 8.78 30.88 30.59
CA GLN A 110 10.04 30.78 31.33
C GLN A 110 11.16 30.34 30.39
N ASN A 111 12.25 31.11 30.37
CA ASN A 111 13.45 30.72 29.64
C ASN A 111 14.15 29.56 30.38
N GLN A 112 14.36 28.47 29.65
CA GLN A 112 15.03 27.27 30.11
C GLN A 112 16.43 27.19 29.52
N GLN A 113 17.39 26.77 30.35
CA GLN A 113 18.81 26.67 29.98
C GLN A 113 19.40 25.29 30.31
N ASN A 114 18.60 24.41 30.92
CA ASN A 114 19.02 23.08 31.34
C ASN A 114 18.17 22.06 30.59
N TRP A 115 18.73 21.47 29.54
CA TRP A 115 18.18 20.32 28.84
C TRP A 115 19.26 19.26 28.71
N VAL A 116 18.84 18.02 28.48
CA VAL A 116 19.73 16.89 28.18
C VAL A 116 19.47 16.46 26.74
N ARG A 117 20.55 16.27 25.98
CA ARG A 117 20.46 15.58 24.69
C ARG A 117 20.78 14.09 24.88
N ASP A 118 19.92 13.24 24.36
CA ASP A 118 20.13 11.79 24.25
C ASP A 118 19.96 11.37 22.79
N GLY A 119 21.08 11.35 22.06
CA GLY A 119 21.05 11.39 20.60
C GLY A 119 20.35 12.66 20.11
N ASP A 120 19.33 12.48 19.27
CA ASP A 120 18.50 13.57 18.74
C ASP A 120 17.31 13.92 19.63
N ASN A 121 17.09 13.17 20.72
CA ASN A 121 16.09 13.52 21.71
C ASN A 121 16.61 14.68 22.57
N VAL A 122 15.77 15.69 22.78
CA VAL A 122 15.99 16.79 23.70
C VAL A 122 15.01 16.66 24.87
N LEU A 123 15.55 16.45 26.06
CA LEU A 123 14.79 16.26 27.30
C LEU A 123 14.90 17.52 28.14
N LEU A 124 13.77 18.22 28.30
CA LEU A 124 13.67 19.45 29.06
C LEU A 124 12.90 19.22 30.36
N PRO A 125 13.55 19.24 31.53
CA PRO A 125 12.85 19.25 32.81
C PRO A 125 11.94 20.49 32.93
N VAL A 126 10.69 20.28 33.32
CA VAL A 126 9.69 21.33 33.51
C VAL A 126 9.08 21.26 34.91
N GLU A 127 8.38 22.32 35.32
CA GLU A 127 7.56 22.24 36.53
C GLU A 127 6.48 21.17 36.34
N LEU A 128 6.23 20.37 37.37
CA LEU A 128 5.24 19.27 37.32
C LEU A 128 3.89 19.77 36.81
N MET A 129 3.42 19.14 35.72
CA MET A 129 2.10 19.34 35.15
C MET A 129 1.23 18.08 35.32
N THR A 130 -0.08 18.28 35.22
CA THR A 130 -1.14 17.28 35.36
C THR A 130 -1.88 17.12 34.04
N ALA A 131 -2.53 15.97 33.83
CA ALA A 131 -3.24 15.67 32.60
C ALA A 131 -4.34 16.70 32.32
N GLY A 132 -4.46 17.10 31.06
CA GLY A 132 -5.38 18.14 30.57
C GLY A 132 -4.88 19.57 30.74
N GLN A 133 -3.71 19.81 31.35
CA GLN A 133 -3.09 21.13 31.32
C GLN A 133 -2.45 21.39 29.96
N THR A 134 -2.57 22.62 29.47
CA THR A 134 -1.94 23.06 28.23
C THR A 134 -0.59 23.73 28.50
N PHE A 135 0.31 23.66 27.51
CA PHE A 135 1.59 24.37 27.53
C PHE A 135 1.92 25.01 26.18
N VAL A 136 2.88 25.92 26.22
CA VAL A 136 3.51 26.51 25.04
C VAL A 136 5.03 26.39 25.19
N ALA A 137 5.67 25.79 24.19
CA ALA A 137 7.12 25.71 24.08
C ALA A 137 7.57 26.47 22.82
N THR A 138 8.44 27.47 22.96
CA THR A 138 9.07 28.17 21.84
C THR A 138 10.56 27.85 21.83
N ILE A 139 11.03 27.30 20.72
CA ILE A 139 12.34 26.71 20.56
C ILE A 139 13.09 27.47 19.46
N SER A 140 14.16 28.17 19.82
CA SER A 140 15.05 28.85 18.89
C SER A 140 16.22 27.93 18.56
N TYR A 141 16.48 27.74 17.27
CA TYR A 141 17.50 26.80 16.79
C TYR A 141 18.09 27.26 15.45
N GLY A 142 19.23 26.69 15.08
CA GLY A 142 19.75 26.85 13.73
C GLY A 142 21.04 26.11 13.47
N GLY A 143 21.38 26.02 12.19
CA GLY A 143 22.63 25.46 11.72
C GLY A 143 22.48 24.79 10.37
N THR A 144 23.56 24.12 9.96
CA THR A 144 23.61 23.37 8.71
C THR A 144 23.59 21.89 9.06
N PRO A 145 22.52 21.14 8.72
CA PRO A 145 22.50 19.70 8.93
C PRO A 145 23.52 19.02 8.00
N PRO A 146 23.95 17.79 8.32
CA PRO A 146 24.82 17.03 7.44
C PRO A 146 24.11 16.77 6.10
N THR A 147 24.87 16.86 5.01
CA THR A 147 24.35 16.46 3.69
C THR A 147 24.13 14.94 3.66
N GLY A 148 22.90 14.51 3.35
CA GLY A 148 22.52 13.09 3.30
C GLY A 148 22.18 12.57 1.91
N GLY A 149 21.58 11.38 1.88
CA GLY A 149 21.06 10.72 0.68
C GLY A 149 19.64 11.20 0.34
N PHE A 150 18.80 10.32 -0.20
CA PHE A 150 17.40 10.66 -0.51
C PHE A 150 16.60 11.04 0.76
N PHE A 151 16.87 10.37 1.88
CA PHE A 151 16.30 10.61 3.20
C PHE A 151 17.29 11.45 4.01
N SER A 152 17.06 12.77 4.10
CA SER A 152 18.01 13.69 4.74
C SER A 152 17.39 14.98 5.30
N GLY A 153 16.07 15.05 5.45
CA GLY A 153 15.36 16.19 6.03
C GLY A 153 15.27 17.42 5.14
N ILE A 154 16.42 17.92 4.67
CA ILE A 154 16.58 19.09 3.80
C ILE A 154 17.69 18.84 2.77
N THR A 155 17.43 19.20 1.52
CA THR A 155 18.37 19.02 0.39
C THR A 155 18.45 20.30 -0.44
N ASN A 156 19.64 20.60 -0.95
CA ASN A 156 19.89 21.64 -1.93
C ASN A 156 20.48 21.05 -3.21
N ALA A 157 20.03 21.52 -4.37
CA ALA A 157 20.59 21.12 -5.65
C ALA A 157 20.50 22.24 -6.70
N HIS A 158 21.27 22.07 -7.78
CA HIS A 158 21.26 22.95 -8.94
C HIS A 158 20.73 22.21 -10.18
N ASN A 159 19.66 22.73 -10.77
CA ASN A 159 19.15 22.25 -12.05
C ASN A 159 19.93 22.88 -13.22
N GLY A 160 20.79 22.10 -13.86
CA GLY A 160 21.60 22.59 -14.99
C GLY A 160 20.82 22.84 -16.29
N GLN A 161 19.58 22.34 -16.44
CA GLN A 161 18.75 22.58 -17.63
C GLN A 161 18.08 23.96 -17.57
N TRP A 162 17.62 24.36 -16.39
CA TRP A 162 16.88 25.61 -16.16
C TRP A 162 17.74 26.70 -15.52
N ASP A 163 18.96 26.36 -15.08
CA ASP A 163 19.92 27.22 -14.39
C ASP A 163 19.32 27.81 -13.11
N LYS A 164 18.84 26.91 -12.23
CA LYS A 164 18.14 27.26 -10.99
C LYS A 164 18.67 26.45 -9.82
N ASP A 165 18.95 27.13 -8.72
CA ASP A 165 19.17 26.50 -7.42
C ASP A 165 17.84 26.35 -6.68
N VAL A 166 17.66 25.21 -6.02
CA VAL A 166 16.47 24.88 -5.25
C VAL A 166 16.87 24.19 -3.94
N THR A 167 16.16 24.53 -2.87
CA THR A 167 16.22 23.81 -1.59
C THR A 167 14.83 23.32 -1.24
N TRP A 168 14.73 22.09 -0.75
CA TRP A 168 13.46 21.48 -0.34
C TRP A 168 13.66 20.56 0.86
N THR A 169 12.57 20.30 1.59
CA THR A 169 12.54 19.35 2.70
C THR A 169 11.97 18.00 2.30
N LEU A 170 12.32 16.94 3.03
CA LEU A 170 11.74 15.61 2.98
C LEU A 170 11.88 15.01 4.39
N SER A 171 10.76 14.96 5.12
CA SER A 171 10.74 14.54 6.53
C SER A 171 10.40 13.06 6.71
N GLU A 172 9.81 12.44 5.71
CA GLU A 172 9.37 11.04 5.78
C GLU A 172 10.55 10.07 5.73
N PRO A 173 10.62 9.05 6.60
CA PRO A 173 9.75 8.77 7.74
C PRO A 173 10.24 9.41 9.06
N PHE A 174 11.54 9.69 9.21
CA PHE A 174 12.15 10.01 10.51
C PHE A 174 13.00 11.29 10.51
N ASP A 175 12.92 12.09 9.46
CA ASP A 175 13.88 13.16 9.16
C ASP A 175 13.30 14.58 9.37
N ALA A 176 12.13 14.73 10.00
CA ALA A 176 11.63 16.07 10.38
C ALA A 176 12.63 16.78 11.31
N LYS A 177 13.19 16.03 12.26
CA LYS A 177 14.18 16.51 13.24
C LYS A 177 15.45 17.10 12.61
N ASP A 178 15.73 16.79 11.35
CA ASP A 178 16.92 17.23 10.62
C ASP A 178 16.83 18.68 10.17
N TRP A 179 15.65 19.30 10.23
CA TRP A 179 15.48 20.70 9.85
C TRP A 179 14.58 21.50 10.78
N TRP A 180 13.85 20.89 11.74
CA TRP A 180 13.09 21.62 12.75
C TRP A 180 12.84 20.79 14.04
N PRO A 181 12.68 21.45 15.22
CA PRO A 181 12.28 20.80 16.47
C PRO A 181 10.87 20.19 16.39
N CYS A 182 10.73 18.88 16.52
CA CYS A 182 9.47 18.18 16.22
C CYS A 182 9.14 17.05 17.21
N LYS A 183 7.90 16.55 17.14
CA LYS A 183 7.48 15.24 17.67
C LYS A 183 7.13 14.34 16.48
N GLN A 184 7.82 13.21 16.34
CA GLN A 184 7.65 12.30 15.19
C GLN A 184 6.74 11.12 15.53
N VAL A 185 5.45 11.39 15.77
CA VAL A 185 4.44 10.36 16.11
C VAL A 185 3.27 10.49 15.15
N LEU A 186 3.08 9.47 14.29
CA LEU A 186 2.05 9.48 13.24
C LEU A 186 0.62 9.65 13.78
N THR A 187 0.35 9.08 14.95
CA THR A 187 -0.98 9.15 15.59
C THR A 187 -1.27 10.50 16.25
N ASP A 188 -0.31 11.43 16.25
CA ASP A 188 -0.41 12.76 16.87
C ASP A 188 -0.41 13.87 15.80
N LYS A 189 -1.44 13.88 14.95
CA LYS A 189 -1.63 14.98 14.00
C LYS A 189 -1.93 16.27 14.74
N ALA A 190 -1.15 17.32 14.46
CA ALA A 190 -1.44 18.62 15.02
C ALA A 190 -2.69 19.21 14.37
N ASP A 191 -3.63 19.77 15.16
CA ASP A 191 -4.90 20.33 14.66
C ASP A 191 -4.70 21.39 13.56
N SER A 192 -3.56 22.10 13.60
CA SER A 192 -3.19 23.11 12.61
C SER A 192 -1.70 23.43 12.64
N ALA A 193 -1.19 24.03 11.57
CA ALA A 193 0.19 24.49 11.50
C ALA A 193 0.34 25.78 10.70
N TRP A 194 1.21 26.68 11.18
CA TRP A 194 1.62 27.88 10.45
C TRP A 194 3.09 27.77 10.07
N ILE A 195 3.42 28.03 8.81
CA ILE A 195 4.78 27.91 8.26
C ILE A 195 5.15 29.22 7.60
N PHE A 196 5.98 29.99 8.27
CA PHE A 196 6.46 31.29 7.83
C PHE A 196 7.90 31.16 7.37
N LEU A 197 8.13 31.53 6.11
CA LEU A 197 9.41 31.29 5.42
C LEU A 197 10.00 32.60 4.95
N THR A 198 11.13 32.99 5.54
CA THR A 198 11.87 34.19 5.17
C THR A 198 13.02 33.83 4.24
N THR A 199 13.04 34.39 3.02
CA THR A 199 14.06 34.11 2.00
C THR A 199 14.38 35.37 1.18
N ALA A 200 15.32 35.27 0.23
CA ALA A 200 15.64 36.37 -0.69
C ALA A 200 14.41 36.75 -1.54
N ASN A 201 14.23 38.04 -1.81
CA ASN A 201 13.07 38.57 -2.56
C ASN A 201 13.05 38.21 -4.05
N THR A 202 14.06 37.50 -4.54
CA THR A 202 14.09 36.86 -5.86
C THR A 202 13.43 35.48 -5.87
N ASN A 203 13.16 34.91 -4.70
CA ASN A 203 12.62 33.55 -4.57
C ASN A 203 11.13 33.57 -4.25
N LEU A 204 10.45 32.47 -4.59
CA LEU A 204 9.20 32.08 -3.96
C LEU A 204 9.45 30.88 -3.05
N ALA A 205 8.72 30.82 -1.94
CA ALA A 205 8.77 29.71 -0.99
C ALA A 205 7.37 29.11 -0.84
N GLY A 206 7.21 27.84 -1.21
CA GLY A 206 5.96 27.11 -1.11
C GLY A 206 5.89 26.24 0.14
N SER A 207 4.70 26.15 0.75
CA SER A 207 4.44 25.31 1.93
C SER A 207 2.93 24.96 2.04
N ASN A 208 2.57 24.26 3.11
CA ASN A 208 1.26 23.70 3.38
C ASN A 208 0.19 24.77 3.65
N GLY A 209 -1.07 24.47 3.32
CA GLY A 209 -2.22 25.35 3.52
C GLY A 209 -2.26 26.57 2.60
N LEU A 210 -2.84 27.67 3.06
CA LEU A 210 -3.06 28.88 2.27
C LEU A 210 -1.96 29.92 2.47
N LEU A 211 -1.50 30.55 1.38
CA LEU A 211 -0.67 31.74 1.46
C LEU A 211 -1.50 32.92 1.93
N THR A 212 -1.37 33.27 3.20
CA THR A 212 -2.23 34.29 3.82
C THR A 212 -1.65 35.70 3.70
N ASN A 213 -0.33 35.81 3.54
CA ASN A 213 0.35 37.09 3.44
C ASN A 213 1.77 36.93 2.83
N ILE A 214 2.27 38.01 2.22
CA ILE A 214 3.66 38.14 1.78
C ILE A 214 4.20 39.45 2.36
N THR A 215 5.16 39.35 3.28
CA THR A 215 5.66 40.49 4.04
C THR A 215 7.06 40.88 3.57
N ASP A 216 7.26 42.13 3.16
CA ASP A 216 8.59 42.70 2.93
C ASP A 216 9.32 42.83 4.28
N MET A 217 10.45 42.12 4.41
CA MET A 217 11.27 42.11 5.63
C MET A 217 12.41 43.14 5.56
N GLY A 218 12.50 43.90 4.46
CA GLY A 218 13.62 44.78 4.15
C GLY A 218 14.87 44.00 3.77
N ASN A 219 15.96 44.71 3.45
CA ASN A 219 17.27 44.11 3.12
C ASN A 219 17.23 43.04 2.01
N ASN A 220 16.34 43.20 1.02
CA ASN A 220 16.08 42.23 -0.05
C ASN A 220 15.57 40.86 0.45
N MET A 221 14.93 40.81 1.60
CA MET A 221 14.28 39.61 2.14
C MET A 221 12.76 39.76 2.09
N VAL A 222 12.08 38.65 1.90
CA VAL A 222 10.62 38.54 1.89
C VAL A 222 10.19 37.35 2.73
N ARG A 223 9.05 37.45 3.42
CA ARG A 223 8.47 36.36 4.19
C ARG A 223 7.14 35.91 3.59
N TYR A 224 7.01 34.61 3.32
CA TYR A 224 5.78 33.96 2.91
C TYR A 224 5.09 33.35 4.13
N GLU A 225 3.83 33.69 4.37
CA GLU A 225 3.08 33.30 5.58
C GLU A 225 2.00 32.27 5.23
N TRP A 226 2.36 30.99 5.29
CA TRP A 226 1.46 29.87 5.00
C TRP A 226 0.76 29.39 6.27
N LYS A 227 -0.52 29.01 6.14
CA LYS A 227 -1.33 28.51 7.26
C LYS A 227 -2.23 27.38 6.80
N THR A 228 -2.11 26.23 7.44
CA THR A 228 -3.11 25.17 7.38
C THR A 228 -3.93 25.16 8.66
N ASN A 229 -5.24 24.94 8.52
CA ASN A 229 -6.18 24.71 9.62
C ASN A 229 -6.79 23.30 9.55
N TYR A 230 -6.27 22.44 8.67
CA TYR A 230 -6.53 21.01 8.72
C TYR A 230 -5.49 20.34 9.62
N PRO A 231 -5.88 19.25 10.29
CA PRO A 231 -4.93 18.39 10.96
C PRO A 231 -3.82 17.95 10.01
N ILE A 232 -2.58 17.89 10.52
CA ILE A 232 -1.40 17.60 9.71
C ILE A 232 -0.39 16.77 10.51
N ASP A 233 0.15 15.74 9.86
CA ASP A 233 1.21 14.90 10.40
C ASP A 233 2.58 15.61 10.29
N TYR A 234 3.51 15.29 11.19
CA TYR A 234 4.83 15.92 11.24
C TYR A 234 5.60 15.76 9.92
N TYR A 235 5.46 14.61 9.26
CA TYR A 235 6.24 14.30 8.05
C TYR A 235 5.72 15.06 6.82
N LEU A 236 4.48 15.57 6.88
CA LEU A 236 3.83 16.28 5.78
C LEU A 236 4.14 17.78 5.77
N ILE A 237 4.59 18.34 6.91
CA ILE A 237 5.03 19.73 7.00
C ILE A 237 6.29 19.91 6.16
N SER A 238 6.31 20.91 5.29
CA SER A 238 7.41 21.09 4.35
C SER A 238 7.65 22.53 3.91
N PHE A 239 8.80 22.73 3.27
CA PHE A 239 8.97 23.84 2.36
C PHE A 239 9.82 23.48 1.14
N ALA A 240 9.63 24.25 0.07
CA ALA A 240 10.59 24.33 -1.02
C ALA A 240 10.75 25.79 -1.46
N VAL A 241 11.98 26.16 -1.81
CA VAL A 241 12.34 27.54 -2.17
C VAL A 241 13.27 27.55 -3.37
N ALA A 242 12.91 28.35 -4.38
CA ALA A 242 13.70 28.60 -5.57
C ALA A 242 13.26 29.91 -6.24
N ASP A 243 13.97 30.29 -7.29
CA ASP A 243 13.53 31.28 -8.26
C ASP A 243 12.44 30.65 -9.16
N TYR A 244 11.21 30.64 -8.63
CA TYR A 244 10.01 30.10 -9.26
C TYR A 244 9.18 31.18 -9.96
N GLN A 245 8.21 30.72 -10.74
CA GLN A 245 7.02 31.46 -11.15
C GLN A 245 5.78 30.67 -10.71
N ASP A 246 4.68 31.37 -10.42
CA ASP A 246 3.38 30.76 -10.11
C ASP A 246 2.57 30.54 -11.39
N TYR A 247 2.18 29.29 -11.64
CA TYR A 247 1.17 28.92 -12.64
C TYR A 247 -0.02 28.24 -11.96
N SER A 248 -0.94 29.04 -11.44
CA SER A 248 -2.15 28.56 -10.78
C SER A 248 -3.28 28.22 -11.76
N ILE A 249 -3.92 27.07 -11.54
CA ILE A 249 -5.10 26.59 -12.26
C ILE A 249 -6.19 26.16 -11.25
N TYR A 250 -7.36 25.75 -11.74
CA TYR A 250 -8.51 25.45 -10.88
C TYR A 250 -9.18 24.15 -11.30
N ALA A 251 -9.43 23.27 -10.33
CA ALA A 251 -10.22 22.05 -10.51
C ALA A 251 -11.62 22.24 -9.92
N LYS A 252 -12.64 21.55 -10.46
CA LYS A 252 -14.04 21.70 -10.04
C LYS A 252 -14.66 20.35 -9.67
N PRO A 253 -14.29 19.76 -8.51
CA PRO A 253 -14.92 18.54 -8.03
C PRO A 253 -16.45 18.69 -7.97
N ALA A 254 -17.19 17.69 -8.46
CA ALA A 254 -18.64 17.81 -8.59
C ALA A 254 -19.37 17.90 -7.23
N GLY A 255 -18.82 17.25 -6.19
CA GLY A 255 -19.36 17.27 -4.83
C GLY A 255 -19.04 18.53 -4.01
N MET A 256 -18.21 19.44 -4.54
CA MET A 256 -17.76 20.62 -3.81
C MET A 256 -18.87 21.68 -3.67
N ALA A 257 -19.00 22.25 -2.48
CA ALA A 257 -19.95 23.33 -2.20
C ALA A 257 -19.48 24.71 -2.73
N GLY A 258 -18.17 24.89 -2.88
CA GLY A 258 -17.53 26.08 -3.47
C GLY A 258 -17.41 26.04 -5.00
N ASP A 259 -16.74 27.04 -5.60
CA ASP A 259 -16.60 27.12 -7.06
C ASP A 259 -15.50 26.19 -7.63
N SER A 260 -14.36 26.13 -6.94
CA SER A 260 -13.19 25.36 -7.38
C SER A 260 -12.14 25.22 -6.29
N VAL A 261 -11.31 24.19 -6.42
CA VAL A 261 -10.05 24.04 -5.67
C VAL A 261 -8.95 24.76 -6.45
N LEU A 262 -8.22 25.65 -5.77
CA LEU A 262 -7.00 26.25 -6.32
C LEU A 262 -5.92 25.17 -6.43
N VAL A 263 -5.31 25.04 -7.62
CA VAL A 263 -4.12 24.22 -7.86
C VAL A 263 -2.94 25.16 -8.11
N GLN A 264 -2.14 25.43 -7.08
CA GLN A 264 -1.05 26.39 -7.11
C GLN A 264 0.28 25.71 -7.44
N ASN A 265 0.87 26.02 -8.60
CA ASN A 265 2.10 25.36 -9.06
C ASN A 265 3.28 26.34 -9.06
N TYR A 266 4.27 26.08 -8.22
CA TYR A 266 5.57 26.76 -8.21
C TYR A 266 6.54 25.97 -9.09
N ILE A 267 6.79 26.52 -10.28
CA ILE A 267 7.65 25.95 -11.32
C ILE A 267 8.82 26.88 -11.56
N TYR A 268 9.97 26.39 -12.05
CA TYR A 268 11.13 27.25 -12.28
C TYR A 268 10.80 28.46 -13.15
N ASP A 269 11.25 29.67 -12.75
CA ASP A 269 11.09 30.88 -13.56
C ASP A 269 12.08 30.86 -14.72
N SER A 270 11.68 30.17 -15.78
CA SER A 270 12.43 30.08 -17.02
C SER A 270 11.47 30.21 -18.21
N PRO A 271 11.81 30.97 -19.27
CA PRO A 271 10.92 31.24 -20.40
C PRO A 271 10.31 30.01 -21.09
N ASN A 272 10.96 28.85 -20.97
CA ASN A 272 10.56 27.62 -21.64
C ASN A 272 10.01 26.54 -20.69
N TYR A 273 10.06 26.72 -19.37
CA TYR A 273 9.62 25.68 -18.43
C TYR A 273 8.12 25.42 -18.59
N LEU A 274 7.29 26.45 -18.40
CA LEU A 274 5.84 26.34 -18.53
C LEU A 274 5.46 25.81 -19.93
N ASN A 275 6.06 26.34 -20.99
CA ASN A 275 5.78 25.89 -22.36
C ASN A 275 6.07 24.39 -22.58
N SER A 276 7.04 23.83 -21.86
CA SER A 276 7.41 22.41 -21.98
C SER A 276 6.46 21.48 -21.23
N TYR A 277 5.91 21.93 -20.10
CA TYR A 277 5.16 21.08 -19.18
C TYR A 277 3.69 21.47 -18.98
N LYS A 278 3.21 22.54 -19.60
CA LYS A 278 1.84 23.05 -19.42
C LYS A 278 0.78 21.96 -19.54
N THR A 279 0.85 21.12 -20.57
CA THR A 279 -0.11 20.02 -20.77
C THR A 279 -0.10 19.01 -19.62
N SER A 280 1.08 18.69 -19.08
CA SER A 280 1.20 17.77 -17.95
C SER A 280 0.70 18.40 -16.65
N ILE A 281 0.96 19.69 -16.43
CA ILE A 281 0.45 20.45 -15.28
C ILE A 281 -1.08 20.53 -15.34
N ASP A 282 -1.63 20.88 -16.51
CA ASP A 282 -3.08 20.98 -16.72
C ASP A 282 -3.79 19.61 -16.54
N ALA A 283 -3.08 18.50 -16.71
CA ALA A 283 -3.62 17.15 -16.52
C ALA A 283 -3.93 16.79 -15.06
N VAL A 284 -3.48 17.60 -14.10
CA VAL A 284 -3.83 17.46 -12.67
C VAL A 284 -5.33 17.66 -12.45
N ILE A 285 -5.95 18.60 -13.19
CA ILE A 285 -7.37 18.97 -13.01
C ILE A 285 -8.30 17.74 -13.09
N PRO A 286 -8.30 16.96 -14.19
CA PRO A 286 -9.18 15.80 -14.29
C PRO A 286 -8.85 14.69 -13.28
N MET A 287 -7.63 14.64 -12.73
CA MET A 287 -7.29 13.68 -11.67
C MET A 287 -7.93 14.07 -10.33
N ILE A 288 -7.88 15.36 -9.94
CA ILE A 288 -8.53 15.85 -8.71
C ILE A 288 -10.03 15.59 -8.77
N GLU A 289 -10.65 15.90 -9.91
CA GLU A 289 -12.07 15.68 -10.13
C GLU A 289 -12.42 14.20 -10.07
N LEU A 290 -11.62 13.33 -10.72
CA LEU A 290 -11.82 11.89 -10.68
C LEU A 290 -11.72 11.31 -9.27
N TYR A 291 -10.66 11.61 -8.52
CA TYR A 291 -10.46 11.05 -7.19
C TYR A 291 -11.48 11.59 -6.19
N SER A 292 -11.91 12.84 -6.36
CA SER A 292 -12.99 13.42 -5.57
C SER A 292 -14.32 12.70 -5.75
N ASP A 293 -14.58 12.19 -6.97
CA ASP A 293 -15.79 11.43 -7.28
C ASP A 293 -15.70 9.96 -6.81
N LEU A 294 -14.49 9.38 -6.78
CA LEU A 294 -14.29 7.97 -6.43
C LEU A 294 -14.15 7.70 -4.93
N PHE A 295 -13.60 8.64 -4.16
CA PHE A 295 -13.22 8.41 -2.76
C PHE A 295 -13.99 9.33 -1.82
N LEU A 296 -13.68 10.62 -1.83
CA LEU A 296 -14.30 11.64 -0.99
C LEU A 296 -14.06 12.96 -1.69
N THR A 297 -14.98 13.93 -1.63
CA THR A 297 -14.70 15.27 -2.16
C THR A 297 -13.37 15.77 -1.60
N TYR A 298 -12.49 16.33 -2.45
CA TYR A 298 -11.11 16.71 -2.10
C TYR A 298 -10.98 17.16 -0.63
N PRO A 299 -10.26 16.42 0.22
CA PRO A 299 -10.36 16.55 1.68
C PRO A 299 -9.94 17.94 2.16
N PHE A 300 -8.98 18.56 1.48
CA PHE A 300 -8.46 19.89 1.81
C PHE A 300 -9.14 21.03 1.02
N GLN A 301 -10.39 20.86 0.57
CA GLN A 301 -11.13 21.80 -0.29
C GLN A 301 -11.30 23.25 0.21
N ASN A 302 -11.06 23.50 1.50
CA ASN A 302 -11.09 24.86 2.07
C ASN A 302 -9.73 25.57 1.96
N GLU A 303 -8.70 24.87 1.50
CA GLU A 303 -7.35 25.40 1.28
C GLU A 303 -7.01 25.34 -0.22
N LYS A 304 -6.01 24.55 -0.60
CA LYS A 304 -5.56 24.39 -1.97
C LYS A 304 -5.00 22.98 -2.19
N TYR A 305 -4.79 22.63 -3.44
CA TYR A 305 -3.75 21.67 -3.82
C TYR A 305 -2.60 22.44 -4.50
N GLY A 306 -1.40 21.89 -4.56
CA GLY A 306 -0.30 22.59 -5.19
C GLY A 306 0.94 21.75 -5.34
N HIS A 307 1.92 22.29 -6.07
CA HIS A 307 3.19 21.64 -6.29
C HIS A 307 4.36 22.62 -6.19
N CYS A 308 5.49 22.14 -5.65
CA CYS A 308 6.80 22.75 -5.81
C CYS A 308 7.71 21.84 -6.64
N ILE A 309 8.26 22.35 -7.73
CA ILE A 309 9.23 21.60 -8.55
C ILE A 309 10.63 21.65 -7.94
N THR A 310 11.26 20.50 -7.82
CA THR A 310 12.61 20.34 -7.25
C THR A 310 13.43 19.34 -8.06
N GLU A 311 14.60 18.97 -7.55
CA GLU A 311 15.45 17.91 -8.11
C GLU A 311 15.28 16.56 -7.40
N LEU A 312 14.19 16.39 -6.64
CA LEU A 312 13.84 15.11 -6.02
C LEU A 312 13.71 14.02 -7.09
N GLY A 313 14.19 12.80 -6.82
CA GLY A 313 14.15 11.68 -7.78
C GLY A 313 12.75 11.09 -8.06
N GLY A 314 11.71 11.63 -7.42
CA GLY A 314 10.34 11.16 -7.44
C GLY A 314 9.40 12.27 -6.98
N GLY A 315 8.54 11.99 -6.02
CA GLY A 315 7.66 12.96 -5.37
C GLY A 315 7.68 12.77 -3.86
N MET A 316 7.07 13.72 -3.18
CA MET A 316 6.77 13.65 -1.76
C MET A 316 5.44 14.35 -1.54
N GLU A 317 4.51 13.69 -0.87
CA GLU A 317 3.09 14.04 -0.85
C GLU A 317 2.72 15.22 0.03
N HIS A 318 3.69 16.00 0.52
CA HIS A 318 3.49 17.11 1.46
C HIS A 318 2.12 17.80 1.33
N GLN A 319 1.30 17.67 2.38
CA GLN A 319 -0.11 18.02 2.40
C GLN A 319 -0.41 19.38 1.77
N THR A 320 -1.27 19.41 0.75
CA THR A 320 -1.65 20.58 -0.07
C THR A 320 -0.54 21.26 -0.88
N MET A 321 0.71 20.78 -0.85
CA MET A 321 1.86 21.38 -1.55
C MET A 321 2.94 20.33 -1.91
N THR A 322 2.53 19.33 -2.68
CA THR A 322 3.37 18.21 -3.12
C THR A 322 4.70 18.67 -3.70
N THR A 323 5.80 18.04 -3.28
CA THR A 323 7.11 18.28 -3.88
C THR A 323 7.36 17.30 -5.01
N LEU A 324 7.71 17.79 -6.20
CA LEU A 324 7.83 16.96 -7.41
C LEU A 324 9.18 17.14 -8.10
N GLY A 325 9.78 16.02 -8.50
CA GLY A 325 10.92 15.97 -9.42
C GLY A 325 10.54 16.12 -10.89
N GLY A 326 9.26 15.99 -11.23
CA GLY A 326 8.79 16.10 -12.61
C GLY A 326 7.30 15.84 -12.79
N TRP A 327 6.85 15.93 -14.04
CA TRP A 327 5.42 15.94 -14.41
C TRP A 327 4.99 14.66 -15.14
N SER A 328 5.57 13.52 -14.81
CA SER A 328 5.10 12.25 -15.41
C SER A 328 3.69 11.96 -14.89
N PHE A 329 2.80 11.47 -15.76
CA PHE A 329 1.39 11.27 -15.42
C PHE A 329 1.20 10.36 -14.19
N ASN A 330 1.94 9.25 -14.12
CA ASN A 330 1.87 8.31 -13.00
C ASN A 330 2.38 8.93 -11.70
N LEU A 331 3.50 9.67 -11.75
CA LEU A 331 4.01 10.34 -10.57
C LEU A 331 2.99 11.34 -10.02
N VAL A 332 2.49 12.24 -10.88
CA VAL A 332 1.49 13.25 -10.49
C VAL A 332 0.20 12.59 -9.96
N ALA A 333 -0.23 11.49 -10.59
CA ALA A 333 -1.40 10.73 -10.14
C ALA A 333 -1.17 10.07 -8.78
N HIS A 334 0.05 9.59 -8.49
CA HIS A 334 0.46 8.94 -7.24
C HIS A 334 0.45 9.96 -6.11
N GLU A 335 1.20 11.05 -6.29
CA GLU A 335 1.31 12.10 -5.28
C GLU A 335 -0.03 12.78 -4.97
N LEU A 336 -0.88 12.96 -5.98
CA LEU A 336 -2.22 13.47 -5.74
C LEU A 336 -3.09 12.47 -4.97
N GLY A 337 -2.91 11.16 -5.20
CA GLY A 337 -3.61 10.11 -4.48
C GLY A 337 -3.40 10.19 -2.97
N HIS A 338 -2.21 10.62 -2.55
CA HIS A 338 -1.87 10.76 -1.14
C HIS A 338 -2.70 11.79 -0.36
N MET A 339 -3.32 12.77 -1.05
CA MET A 339 -4.25 13.70 -0.40
C MET A 339 -5.40 12.95 0.31
N TRP A 340 -5.78 11.77 -0.19
CA TRP A 340 -6.71 10.86 0.47
C TRP A 340 -5.99 9.79 1.31
N PHE A 341 -4.90 9.22 0.80
CA PHE A 341 -4.21 8.08 1.39
C PHE A 341 -2.77 8.43 1.80
N GLY A 342 -2.56 8.88 3.03
CA GLY A 342 -1.31 9.43 3.52
C GLY A 342 -1.54 10.72 4.29
N ASP A 343 -2.39 11.60 3.76
CA ASP A 343 -2.66 12.90 4.37
C ASP A 343 -3.97 12.92 5.15
N ASN A 344 -5.10 12.72 4.48
CA ASN A 344 -6.41 12.68 5.15
C ASN A 344 -6.49 11.47 6.10
N VAL A 345 -6.16 10.29 5.58
CA VAL A 345 -5.99 9.06 6.37
C VAL A 345 -4.55 8.60 6.27
N THR A 346 -3.78 8.73 7.34
CA THR A 346 -2.38 8.30 7.40
C THR A 346 -2.29 6.86 7.89
N CYS A 347 -1.26 6.11 7.50
CA CYS A 347 -0.96 4.85 8.17
C CYS A 347 -0.75 5.07 9.69
N ALA A 348 -1.31 4.20 10.53
CA ALA A 348 -1.15 4.33 11.98
C ALA A 348 0.26 4.00 12.47
N THR A 349 0.99 3.21 11.69
CA THR A 349 2.38 2.83 11.93
C THR A 349 3.11 2.73 10.59
N TRP A 350 4.44 2.84 10.60
CA TRP A 350 5.24 2.55 9.40
C TRP A 350 5.14 1.08 8.96
N SER A 351 4.69 0.17 9.83
CA SER A 351 4.35 -1.21 9.46
C SER A 351 3.14 -1.29 8.53
N ASP A 352 2.29 -0.26 8.58
CA ASP A 352 1.09 -0.08 7.77
C ASP A 352 1.30 0.82 6.56
N ILE A 353 2.54 1.16 6.20
CA ILE A 353 2.83 2.13 5.11
C ILE A 353 2.15 1.80 3.77
N TRP A 354 1.78 0.54 3.54
CA TRP A 354 0.97 0.15 2.38
C TRP A 354 -0.37 0.88 2.28
N ILE A 355 -0.95 1.36 3.40
CA ILE A 355 -2.15 2.20 3.43
C ILE A 355 -1.92 3.50 2.67
N ASN A 356 -0.73 4.10 2.81
CA ASN A 356 -0.35 5.28 2.03
C ASN A 356 0.02 4.83 0.61
N GLU A 357 1.07 4.01 0.51
CA GLU A 357 1.79 3.80 -0.75
C GLU A 357 1.09 2.84 -1.72
N GLY A 358 0.45 1.81 -1.18
CA GLY A 358 -0.33 0.86 -1.97
C GLY A 358 -1.55 1.52 -2.59
N PHE A 359 -2.24 2.39 -1.84
CA PHE A 359 -3.40 3.12 -2.35
C PHE A 359 -3.01 4.23 -3.32
N ALA A 360 -1.97 5.02 -3.02
CA ALA A 360 -1.42 6.00 -3.95
C ALA A 360 -1.01 5.34 -5.28
N THR A 361 -0.35 4.19 -5.22
CA THR A 361 -0.02 3.39 -6.41
C THR A 361 -1.28 2.88 -7.12
N TYR A 362 -2.32 2.47 -6.38
CA TYR A 362 -3.59 2.06 -6.97
C TYR A 362 -4.33 3.20 -7.67
N THR A 363 -4.15 4.44 -7.22
CA THR A 363 -4.73 5.61 -7.91
C THR A 363 -4.14 5.79 -9.31
N ASN A 364 -2.87 5.40 -9.55
CA ASN A 364 -2.31 5.37 -10.91
C ASN A 364 -3.11 4.46 -11.83
N TYR A 365 -3.43 3.24 -11.37
CA TYR A 365 -4.27 2.32 -12.12
C TYR A 365 -5.62 2.95 -12.45
N LEU A 366 -6.28 3.57 -11.47
CA LEU A 366 -7.58 4.21 -11.65
C LEU A 366 -7.50 5.40 -12.62
N ALA A 367 -6.50 6.28 -12.50
CA ALA A 367 -6.29 7.39 -13.43
C ALA A 367 -6.04 6.89 -14.86
N GLN A 368 -5.21 5.87 -15.03
CA GLN A 368 -4.97 5.25 -16.34
C GLN A 368 -6.24 4.63 -16.93
N GLU A 369 -6.98 3.84 -16.13
CA GLU A 369 -8.23 3.19 -16.54
C GLU A 369 -9.30 4.22 -16.95
N LYS A 370 -9.52 5.23 -16.11
CA LYS A 370 -10.65 6.16 -16.24
C LYS A 370 -10.37 7.34 -17.17
N LEU A 371 -9.12 7.80 -17.28
CA LEU A 371 -8.75 8.94 -18.14
C LEU A 371 -8.17 8.50 -19.49
N HIS A 372 -7.45 7.37 -19.55
CA HIS A 372 -6.81 6.87 -20.78
C HIS A 372 -7.42 5.56 -21.31
N GLY A 373 -8.35 4.96 -20.57
CA GLY A 373 -9.13 3.81 -20.97
C GLY A 373 -8.58 2.47 -20.47
N TRP A 374 -9.42 1.44 -20.57
CA TRP A 374 -9.18 0.09 -20.06
C TRP A 374 -7.78 -0.48 -20.37
N ASN A 375 -7.32 -0.38 -21.61
CA ASN A 375 -6.03 -0.96 -22.02
C ASN A 375 -4.83 -0.28 -21.34
N ALA A 376 -4.93 1.01 -21.03
CA ALA A 376 -3.89 1.73 -20.30
C ALA A 376 -3.82 1.27 -18.84
N GLY A 377 -4.98 1.18 -18.17
CA GLY A 377 -5.08 0.60 -16.83
C GLY A 377 -4.55 -0.83 -16.76
N GLN A 378 -4.93 -1.67 -17.74
CA GLN A 378 -4.44 -3.05 -17.83
C GLN A 378 -2.92 -3.13 -18.01
N SER A 379 -2.34 -2.29 -18.87
CA SER A 379 -0.89 -2.25 -19.08
C SER A 379 -0.14 -1.84 -17.81
N PHE A 380 -0.69 -0.90 -17.04
CA PHE A 380 -0.16 -0.51 -15.75
C PHE A 380 -0.21 -1.67 -14.74
N MET A 381 -1.39 -2.27 -14.55
CA MET A 381 -1.59 -3.34 -13.57
C MET A 381 -0.73 -4.58 -13.89
N ILE A 382 -0.60 -4.96 -15.16
CA ILE A 382 0.30 -6.04 -15.58
C ILE A 382 1.76 -5.72 -15.19
N GLY A 383 2.20 -4.47 -15.34
CA GLY A 383 3.53 -4.03 -14.92
C GLY A 383 3.73 -4.20 -13.42
N THR A 384 2.79 -3.69 -12.63
CA THR A 384 2.74 -3.82 -11.17
C THR A 384 2.78 -5.28 -10.73
N GLN A 385 1.88 -6.12 -11.24
CA GLN A 385 1.81 -7.55 -10.90
C GLN A 385 3.09 -8.31 -11.29
N ASN A 386 3.69 -8.00 -12.44
CA ASN A 386 4.98 -8.58 -12.83
C ASN A 386 6.10 -8.19 -11.86
N ASN A 387 6.11 -6.94 -11.38
CA ASN A 387 7.10 -6.53 -10.38
C ASN A 387 6.87 -7.26 -9.05
N VAL A 388 5.63 -7.38 -8.57
CA VAL A 388 5.29 -8.19 -7.38
C VAL A 388 5.88 -9.60 -7.50
N MET A 389 5.63 -10.24 -8.65
CA MET A 389 6.05 -11.62 -8.92
C MET A 389 7.54 -11.80 -9.23
N SER A 390 8.32 -10.71 -9.33
CA SER A 390 9.76 -10.75 -9.63
C SER A 390 10.60 -11.45 -8.55
N SER A 391 10.06 -11.60 -7.34
CA SER A 391 10.62 -12.40 -6.26
C SER A 391 9.52 -13.14 -5.51
N PRO A 392 9.78 -14.35 -4.98
CA PRO A 392 8.73 -15.19 -4.40
C PRO A 392 8.23 -14.74 -3.02
N GLY A 393 9.03 -14.01 -2.23
CA GLY A 393 8.69 -13.70 -0.82
C GLY A 393 8.29 -12.24 -0.57
N GLY A 394 7.96 -11.93 0.68
CA GLY A 394 7.64 -10.60 1.21
C GLY A 394 6.15 -10.30 1.40
N SER A 395 5.84 -9.61 2.50
CA SER A 395 4.52 -9.13 2.93
C SER A 395 4.37 -7.62 2.67
N THR A 396 3.13 -7.12 2.65
CA THR A 396 2.91 -5.67 2.66
C THR A 396 3.03 -5.12 4.08
N TYR A 397 2.54 -5.87 5.08
CA TYR A 397 2.86 -5.61 6.48
C TYR A 397 4.36 -5.69 6.71
N ILE A 398 4.90 -4.79 7.52
CA ILE A 398 6.30 -4.80 7.94
C ILE A 398 6.35 -5.27 9.39
N PRO A 399 7.07 -6.37 9.70
CA PRO A 399 7.36 -6.68 11.09
C PRO A 399 7.97 -5.46 11.77
N GLU A 400 7.49 -5.13 12.96
CA GLU A 400 7.90 -3.89 13.65
C GLU A 400 9.41 -3.84 13.89
N GLU A 401 10.05 -4.98 14.13
CA GLU A 401 11.50 -5.08 14.27
C GLU A 401 12.28 -4.71 13.00
N ASP A 402 11.62 -4.71 11.84
CA ASP A 402 12.18 -4.30 10.55
C ASP A 402 11.89 -2.81 10.23
N VAL A 403 11.08 -2.12 11.06
CA VAL A 403 10.87 -0.68 10.97
C VAL A 403 12.00 0.00 11.74
N THR A 404 12.99 0.54 11.04
CA THR A 404 14.14 1.18 11.67
C THR A 404 14.71 2.30 10.80
N PRO A 405 15.27 3.38 11.39
CA PRO A 405 15.99 4.41 10.66
C PRO A 405 17.19 3.88 9.87
N ASP A 406 17.74 2.72 10.24
CA ASP A 406 18.87 2.10 9.53
C ASP A 406 18.47 1.40 8.22
N ASP A 407 17.19 1.03 8.05
CA ASP A 407 16.65 0.37 6.85
C ASP A 407 15.31 0.96 6.39
N VAL A 408 15.29 2.27 6.17
CA VAL A 408 14.13 2.99 5.62
C VAL A 408 13.66 2.41 4.28
N TRP A 409 14.55 1.78 3.50
CA TRP A 409 14.20 1.16 2.23
C TRP A 409 13.28 -0.06 2.36
N ARG A 410 13.20 -0.67 3.55
CA ARG A 410 12.18 -1.69 3.82
C ARG A 410 10.79 -1.08 3.93
N ILE A 411 10.66 0.12 4.51
CA ILE A 411 9.42 0.89 4.60
C ILE A 411 8.96 1.26 3.19
N PHE A 412 9.87 1.85 2.38
CA PHE A 412 9.57 2.30 1.02
C PHE A 412 9.98 1.27 -0.04
N ASN A 413 9.65 -0.01 0.19
CA ASN A 413 9.97 -1.05 -0.77
C ASN A 413 9.02 -1.00 -1.97
N GLY A 414 9.50 -0.49 -3.12
CA GLY A 414 8.69 -0.34 -4.35
C GLY A 414 7.96 -1.61 -4.82
N ARG A 415 8.43 -2.81 -4.48
CA ARG A 415 7.73 -4.05 -4.83
C ARG A 415 6.63 -4.41 -3.83
N LEU A 416 6.87 -4.20 -2.54
CA LEU A 416 6.01 -4.69 -1.46
C LEU A 416 5.04 -3.62 -0.96
N SER A 417 5.53 -2.44 -0.57
CA SER A 417 4.69 -1.38 -0.02
C SER A 417 3.82 -0.73 -1.10
N TYR A 418 4.34 -0.61 -2.32
CA TYR A 418 3.70 0.05 -3.46
C TYR A 418 2.96 -0.96 -4.35
N ASP A 419 3.71 -1.74 -5.14
CA ASP A 419 3.12 -2.59 -6.17
C ASP A 419 2.28 -3.74 -5.61
N LYS A 420 2.75 -4.43 -4.57
CA LYS A 420 1.95 -5.48 -3.91
C LYS A 420 0.75 -4.85 -3.19
N GLY A 421 0.93 -3.70 -2.53
CA GLY A 421 -0.17 -2.92 -1.95
C GLY A 421 -1.28 -2.62 -2.96
N ALA A 422 -0.94 -2.04 -4.12
CA ALA A 422 -1.90 -1.77 -5.19
C ALA A 422 -2.54 -3.05 -5.75
N ALA A 423 -1.76 -4.11 -5.93
CA ALA A 423 -2.26 -5.37 -6.47
C ALA A 423 -3.27 -6.05 -5.54
N ILE A 424 -3.07 -6.01 -4.23
CA ILE A 424 -4.02 -6.62 -3.27
C ILE A 424 -5.32 -5.81 -3.18
N ILE A 425 -5.26 -4.48 -3.30
CA ILE A 425 -6.47 -3.62 -3.45
C ILE A 425 -7.22 -4.00 -4.73
N HIS A 426 -6.50 -4.27 -5.82
CA HIS A 426 -7.10 -4.72 -7.09
C HIS A 426 -7.81 -6.07 -6.94
N ILE A 427 -7.21 -7.01 -6.20
CA ILE A 427 -7.83 -8.30 -5.84
C ILE A 427 -9.07 -8.09 -4.96
N LEU A 428 -9.03 -7.20 -3.98
CA LEU A 428 -10.20 -6.90 -3.14
C LEU A 428 -11.38 -6.37 -3.96
N ARG A 429 -11.11 -5.46 -4.91
CA ARG A 429 -12.14 -4.98 -5.87
C ARG A 429 -12.74 -6.14 -6.66
N HIS A 430 -11.92 -7.11 -7.05
CA HIS A 430 -12.36 -8.31 -7.76
C HIS A 430 -13.23 -9.22 -6.88
N GLU A 431 -12.83 -9.47 -5.63
CA GLU A 431 -13.60 -10.29 -4.67
C GLU A 431 -14.96 -9.67 -4.36
N ILE A 432 -15.01 -8.35 -4.13
CA ILE A 432 -16.26 -7.60 -3.93
C ILE A 432 -17.16 -7.70 -5.16
N ASN A 433 -16.58 -7.76 -6.36
CA ASN A 433 -17.28 -7.94 -7.64
C ASN A 433 -18.41 -6.93 -7.89
N ASN A 434 -18.27 -5.72 -7.34
CA ASN A 434 -19.25 -4.67 -7.45
C ASN A 434 -18.54 -3.32 -7.24
N ASP A 435 -18.28 -2.62 -8.34
CA ASP A 435 -17.58 -1.32 -8.31
C ASP A 435 -18.29 -0.30 -7.40
N THR A 436 -19.63 -0.29 -7.38
CA THR A 436 -20.36 0.63 -6.50
C THR A 436 -20.05 0.33 -5.04
N VAL A 437 -20.11 -0.93 -4.62
CA VAL A 437 -19.79 -1.32 -3.23
C VAL A 437 -18.31 -1.07 -2.92
N PHE A 438 -17.41 -1.30 -3.87
CA PHE A 438 -15.99 -1.04 -3.68
C PHE A 438 -15.69 0.45 -3.48
N PHE A 439 -16.25 1.34 -4.30
CA PHE A 439 -16.03 2.78 -4.14
C PHE A 439 -16.82 3.35 -2.95
N ASP A 440 -17.99 2.81 -2.61
CA ASP A 440 -18.70 3.15 -1.36
C ASP A 440 -17.86 2.75 -0.13
N MET A 441 -17.15 1.62 -0.18
CA MET A 441 -16.21 1.18 0.85
C MET A 441 -15.01 2.13 0.99
N MET A 442 -14.41 2.54 -0.13
CA MET A 442 -13.34 3.55 -0.14
C MET A 442 -13.81 4.88 0.45
N HIS A 443 -15.01 5.32 0.09
CA HIS A 443 -15.62 6.53 0.65
C HIS A 443 -15.85 6.40 2.15
N THR A 444 -16.42 5.28 2.60
CA THR A 444 -16.68 5.03 4.02
C THR A 444 -15.37 5.00 4.82
N PHE A 445 -14.30 4.41 4.28
CA PHE A 445 -12.99 4.41 4.93
C PHE A 445 -12.44 5.83 5.08
N GLN A 446 -12.48 6.62 4.00
CA GLN A 446 -12.01 8.02 4.00
C GLN A 446 -12.83 8.90 4.95
N GLU A 447 -14.15 8.72 5.03
CA GLU A 447 -15.03 9.46 5.93
C GLU A 447 -14.84 9.05 7.40
N THR A 448 -14.65 7.75 7.67
CA THR A 448 -14.53 7.22 9.03
C THR A 448 -13.21 7.64 9.70
N TYR A 449 -12.12 7.64 8.94
CA TYR A 449 -10.78 7.97 9.43
C TYR A 449 -10.30 9.37 9.00
N THR A 450 -11.22 10.25 8.60
CA THR A 450 -10.91 11.64 8.24
C THR A 450 -10.05 12.29 9.33
N ASP A 451 -8.99 12.98 8.90
CA ASP A 451 -8.02 13.65 9.76
C ASP A 451 -7.34 12.74 10.81
N SER A 452 -7.30 11.43 10.58
CA SER A 452 -6.81 10.44 11.55
C SER A 452 -5.84 9.44 10.90
N THR A 453 -5.57 8.35 11.61
CA THR A 453 -4.73 7.25 11.13
C THR A 453 -5.48 5.93 11.13
N ALA A 454 -5.02 4.96 10.32
CA ALA A 454 -5.62 3.64 10.21
C ALA A 454 -4.57 2.53 9.98
N THR A 455 -4.86 1.32 10.47
CA THR A 455 -4.08 0.12 10.14
C THR A 455 -4.65 -0.65 8.95
N GLY A 456 -3.94 -1.70 8.52
CA GLY A 456 -4.49 -2.70 7.59
C GLY A 456 -5.78 -3.36 8.10
N GLU A 457 -5.89 -3.66 9.39
CA GLU A 457 -7.09 -4.24 10.01
C GLU A 457 -8.27 -3.27 10.00
N ASP A 458 -8.01 -1.99 10.27
CA ASP A 458 -9.04 -0.95 10.24
C ASP A 458 -9.66 -0.84 8.84
N PHE A 459 -8.82 -0.85 7.80
CA PHE A 459 -9.29 -0.88 6.41
C PHE A 459 -10.10 -2.15 6.11
N VAL A 460 -9.61 -3.32 6.52
CA VAL A 460 -10.32 -4.59 6.29
C VAL A 460 -11.64 -4.63 7.04
N ALA A 461 -11.73 -4.08 8.25
CA ALA A 461 -12.98 -4.00 9.01
C ALA A 461 -14.04 -3.16 8.27
N ILE A 462 -13.66 -2.03 7.68
CA ILE A 462 -14.58 -1.25 6.83
C ILE A 462 -14.97 -2.04 5.57
N ALA A 463 -14.02 -2.76 4.98
CA ALA A 463 -14.32 -3.59 3.82
C ALA A 463 -15.32 -4.71 4.13
N GLU A 464 -15.19 -5.38 5.28
CA GLU A 464 -16.16 -6.38 5.75
C GLU A 464 -17.53 -5.76 6.04
N GLU A 465 -17.56 -4.61 6.73
CA GLU A 465 -18.80 -3.90 7.07
C GLU A 465 -19.61 -3.53 5.81
N VAL A 466 -18.95 -2.92 4.82
CA VAL A 466 -19.62 -2.39 3.62
C VAL A 466 -19.93 -3.49 2.61
N SER A 467 -19.02 -4.46 2.41
CA SER A 467 -19.21 -5.53 1.43
C SER A 467 -20.03 -6.71 1.94
N GLY A 468 -20.06 -6.92 3.26
CA GLY A 468 -20.64 -8.11 3.90
C GLY A 468 -19.85 -9.40 3.66
N LEU A 469 -18.62 -9.31 3.13
CA LEU A 469 -17.70 -10.44 2.98
C LEU A 469 -16.98 -10.72 4.30
N ASP A 470 -16.59 -11.98 4.49
CA ASP A 470 -15.60 -12.39 5.50
C ASP A 470 -14.22 -12.32 4.85
N LEU A 471 -13.36 -11.44 5.36
CA LEU A 471 -12.05 -11.13 4.79
C LEU A 471 -10.90 -11.63 5.66
N GLU A 472 -11.15 -12.54 6.61
CA GLU A 472 -10.11 -13.15 7.44
C GLU A 472 -9.03 -13.84 6.59
N ASP A 473 -9.43 -14.63 5.58
CA ASP A 473 -8.46 -15.28 4.69
C ASP A 473 -7.72 -14.25 3.81
N TYR A 474 -8.39 -13.17 3.39
CA TYR A 474 -7.80 -12.11 2.57
C TYR A 474 -6.66 -11.39 3.32
N ILE A 475 -6.90 -10.92 4.53
CA ILE A 475 -5.88 -10.18 5.30
C ILE A 475 -4.70 -11.08 5.66
N ASN A 476 -4.97 -12.33 6.07
CA ASN A 476 -3.92 -13.28 6.44
C ASN A 476 -3.02 -13.66 5.25
N GLN A 477 -3.59 -13.84 4.06
CA GLN A 477 -2.80 -14.31 2.90
C GLN A 477 -2.10 -13.18 2.14
N TRP A 478 -2.64 -11.96 2.14
CA TRP A 478 -2.15 -10.87 1.30
C TRP A 478 -1.40 -9.79 2.06
N TYR A 479 -1.93 -9.36 3.21
CA TYR A 479 -1.33 -8.31 4.02
C TYR A 479 -0.19 -8.87 4.87
N TYR A 480 -0.47 -9.89 5.68
CA TYR A 480 0.54 -10.61 6.47
C TYR A 480 1.32 -11.65 5.66
N GLY A 481 0.64 -12.34 4.75
CA GLY A 481 1.20 -13.46 4.00
C GLY A 481 2.16 -13.06 2.87
N GLU A 482 2.96 -14.02 2.43
CA GLU A 482 3.94 -13.85 1.36
C GLU A 482 3.61 -14.67 0.11
N GLY A 483 4.15 -14.25 -1.03
CA GLY A 483 4.13 -14.99 -2.28
C GLY A 483 2.81 -14.88 -3.04
N TYR A 484 2.61 -15.84 -3.94
CA TYR A 484 1.54 -15.83 -4.93
C TYR A 484 1.19 -17.26 -5.40
N PRO A 485 -0.05 -17.50 -5.85
CA PRO A 485 -0.50 -18.82 -6.27
C PRO A 485 0.01 -19.20 -7.67
N LYS A 486 0.22 -20.49 -7.87
CA LYS A 486 0.52 -21.11 -9.17
C LYS A 486 -0.49 -22.20 -9.46
N TYR A 487 -1.07 -22.18 -10.65
CA TYR A 487 -2.18 -23.05 -11.04
C TYR A 487 -1.82 -24.04 -12.14
N ASP A 488 -2.16 -25.30 -11.89
CA ASP A 488 -2.21 -26.37 -12.87
C ASP A 488 -3.65 -26.82 -13.04
N ILE A 489 -4.19 -26.62 -14.25
CA ILE A 489 -5.60 -26.82 -14.55
C ILE A 489 -5.75 -27.97 -15.52
N SER A 490 -6.67 -28.88 -15.22
CA SER A 490 -7.08 -29.93 -16.14
C SER A 490 -8.58 -29.96 -16.27
N TRP A 491 -9.12 -30.13 -17.47
CA TRP A 491 -10.56 -30.10 -17.68
C TRP A 491 -11.02 -31.02 -18.80
N TYR A 492 -12.28 -31.44 -18.75
CA TYR A 492 -12.95 -32.19 -19.81
C TYR A 492 -14.45 -31.91 -19.84
N MET A 493 -15.07 -32.23 -20.96
CA MET A 493 -16.52 -32.17 -21.14
C MET A 493 -17.12 -33.57 -21.02
N ALA A 494 -18.20 -33.70 -20.26
CA ALA A 494 -19.03 -34.90 -20.22
C ALA A 494 -20.52 -34.50 -20.13
N ASN A 495 -21.35 -34.93 -21.09
CA ASN A 495 -22.79 -34.66 -21.11
C ASN A 495 -23.17 -33.17 -20.84
N ASN A 496 -22.55 -32.23 -21.57
CA ASN A 496 -22.69 -30.77 -21.37
C ASN A 496 -22.24 -30.23 -20.00
N THR A 497 -21.63 -31.06 -19.16
CA THR A 497 -20.99 -30.63 -17.91
C THR A 497 -19.50 -30.48 -18.14
N MET A 498 -18.98 -29.30 -17.81
CA MET A 498 -17.55 -29.08 -17.71
C MET A 498 -17.07 -29.60 -16.35
N ASN A 499 -16.11 -30.51 -16.38
CA ASN A 499 -15.42 -31.02 -15.20
C ASN A 499 -14.01 -30.46 -15.21
N MET A 500 -13.64 -29.73 -14.17
CA MET A 500 -12.35 -29.06 -14.03
C MET A 500 -11.71 -29.45 -12.71
N THR A 501 -10.43 -29.83 -12.73
CA THR A 501 -9.59 -29.97 -11.55
C THR A 501 -8.55 -28.85 -11.59
N VAL A 502 -8.55 -28.02 -10.55
CA VAL A 502 -7.58 -26.94 -10.35
C VAL A 502 -6.66 -27.34 -9.19
N THR A 503 -5.36 -27.42 -9.47
CA THR A 503 -4.32 -27.66 -8.46
C THR A 503 -3.57 -26.36 -8.21
N GLN A 504 -3.54 -25.91 -6.97
CA GLN A 504 -2.76 -24.75 -6.54
C GLN A 504 -1.48 -25.22 -5.84
N SER A 505 -0.38 -24.59 -6.22
CA SER A 505 0.88 -24.57 -5.48
C SER A 505 1.27 -23.11 -5.22
N VAL A 506 2.29 -22.85 -4.42
CA VAL A 506 2.61 -21.50 -3.94
C VAL A 506 4.08 -21.15 -4.17
N SER A 507 4.39 -19.86 -4.25
CA SER A 507 5.77 -19.37 -4.42
C SER A 507 6.56 -19.23 -3.12
N SER A 508 5.90 -19.04 -1.97
CA SER A 508 6.52 -18.83 -0.65
C SER A 508 5.71 -19.48 0.49
N SER A 509 5.74 -18.88 1.68
CA SER A 509 5.25 -19.41 2.96
C SER A 509 3.73 -19.51 3.08
N THR A 510 2.96 -18.68 2.38
CA THR A 510 1.49 -18.77 2.39
C THR A 510 1.05 -20.10 1.78
N PRO A 511 0.39 -20.99 2.54
CA PRO A 511 0.19 -22.39 2.13
C PRO A 511 -0.92 -22.59 1.10
N LEU A 512 -1.86 -21.66 1.02
CA LEU A 512 -3.01 -21.66 0.12
C LEU A 512 -3.57 -20.24 0.05
N PHE A 513 -3.79 -19.74 -1.16
CA PHE A 513 -4.55 -18.53 -1.43
C PHE A 513 -5.99 -18.91 -1.71
N LYS A 514 -6.88 -18.57 -0.79
CA LYS A 514 -8.32 -18.78 -0.98
C LYS A 514 -8.89 -17.54 -1.64
N MET A 515 -9.41 -17.72 -2.84
CA MET A 515 -9.88 -16.61 -3.64
C MET A 515 -10.75 -17.07 -4.79
N THR A 516 -11.43 -16.11 -5.37
CA THR A 516 -12.22 -16.25 -6.57
C THR A 516 -11.33 -16.09 -7.80
N MET A 517 -11.46 -17.00 -8.77
CA MET A 517 -10.75 -16.92 -10.06
C MET A 517 -11.74 -16.89 -11.22
N ASP A 518 -11.46 -16.03 -12.20
CA ASP A 518 -12.23 -15.94 -13.44
C ASP A 518 -11.61 -16.86 -14.51
N TYR A 519 -12.46 -17.66 -15.15
CA TYR A 519 -12.09 -18.53 -16.27
C TYR A 519 -12.91 -18.16 -17.49
N LYS A 520 -12.25 -17.69 -18.54
CA LYS A 520 -12.89 -17.51 -19.84
C LYS A 520 -13.03 -18.86 -20.52
N LEU A 521 -14.22 -19.16 -21.01
CA LEU A 521 -14.51 -20.35 -21.81
C LEU A 521 -14.85 -19.91 -23.23
N ASP A 522 -14.07 -20.35 -24.22
CA ASP A 522 -14.42 -20.15 -25.63
C ASP A 522 -15.19 -21.35 -26.14
N PHE A 523 -16.25 -21.10 -26.90
CA PHE A 523 -17.12 -22.12 -27.46
C PHE A 523 -16.84 -22.38 -28.94
N ALA A 524 -17.21 -23.58 -29.40
CA ALA A 524 -17.00 -24.01 -30.78
C ALA A 524 -17.68 -23.12 -31.86
N ASP A 525 -18.68 -22.32 -31.48
CA ASP A 525 -19.38 -21.40 -32.39
C ASP A 525 -18.74 -19.99 -32.43
N GLY A 526 -17.60 -19.80 -31.77
CA GLY A 526 -16.87 -18.53 -31.70
C GLY A 526 -17.40 -17.56 -30.65
N THR A 527 -18.42 -17.93 -29.88
CA THR A 527 -18.84 -17.14 -28.70
C THR A 527 -18.01 -17.52 -27.47
N ASP A 528 -18.03 -16.67 -26.43
CA ASP A 528 -17.36 -16.94 -25.16
C ASP A 528 -18.26 -16.63 -23.95
N THR A 529 -17.81 -17.06 -22.78
CA THR A 529 -18.35 -16.66 -21.48
C THR A 529 -17.23 -16.64 -20.44
N VAL A 530 -17.47 -16.01 -19.29
CA VAL A 530 -16.58 -16.07 -18.12
C VAL A 530 -17.35 -16.75 -17.01
N VAL A 531 -16.72 -17.76 -16.41
CA VAL A 531 -17.20 -18.40 -15.19
C VAL A 531 -16.29 -18.03 -14.04
N ARG A 532 -16.89 -17.73 -12.90
CA ARG A 532 -16.20 -17.29 -11.69
C ARG A 532 -16.29 -18.40 -10.64
N LEU A 533 -15.15 -18.90 -10.19
CA LEU A 533 -15.08 -20.07 -9.31
C LEU A 533 -14.24 -19.76 -8.07
N TYR A 534 -14.78 -20.06 -6.89
CA TYR A 534 -14.09 -19.89 -5.63
C TYR A 534 -13.25 -21.13 -5.30
N GLN A 535 -11.95 -20.95 -5.10
CA GLN A 535 -11.03 -22.00 -4.73
C GLN A 535 -10.66 -21.90 -3.25
N ASN A 536 -10.86 -22.99 -2.51
CA ASN A 536 -10.55 -23.06 -1.07
C ASN A 536 -9.76 -24.30 -0.65
N ALA A 537 -9.20 -25.02 -1.62
CA ALA A 537 -8.30 -26.15 -1.38
C ALA A 537 -7.17 -26.19 -2.42
N ASN A 538 -6.04 -26.80 -2.04
CA ASN A 538 -4.90 -27.01 -2.92
C ASN A 538 -5.25 -27.87 -4.14
N ILE A 539 -6.25 -28.74 -4.05
CA ILE A 539 -6.82 -29.46 -5.20
C ILE A 539 -8.33 -29.32 -5.12
N GLN A 540 -8.89 -28.53 -6.04
CA GLN A 540 -10.33 -28.28 -6.14
C GLN A 540 -10.89 -28.95 -7.39
N ASN A 541 -12.03 -29.64 -7.26
CA ASN A 541 -12.78 -30.15 -8.42
C ASN A 541 -14.06 -29.33 -8.58
N PHE A 542 -14.28 -28.83 -9.78
CA PHE A 542 -15.49 -28.13 -10.18
C PHE A 542 -16.24 -28.94 -11.23
N ALA A 543 -17.56 -28.97 -11.12
CA ALA A 543 -18.44 -29.52 -12.14
C ALA A 543 -19.62 -28.58 -12.31
N PHE A 544 -19.83 -28.07 -13.52
CA PHE A 544 -20.93 -27.16 -13.83
C PHE A 544 -21.41 -27.34 -15.27
N GLU A 545 -22.69 -27.14 -15.50
CA GLU A 545 -23.28 -27.21 -16.83
C GLU A 545 -22.84 -26.01 -17.66
N VAL A 546 -22.48 -26.28 -18.92
CA VAL A 546 -22.20 -25.25 -19.92
C VAL A 546 -23.14 -25.44 -21.11
N PRO A 547 -23.69 -24.35 -21.67
CA PRO A 547 -24.74 -24.45 -22.69
C PRO A 547 -24.23 -24.97 -24.03
N LYS A 548 -22.90 -25.04 -24.21
CA LYS A 548 -22.22 -25.30 -25.48
C LYS A 548 -20.91 -26.05 -25.22
N GLN A 549 -20.41 -26.70 -26.27
CA GLN A 549 -19.11 -27.34 -26.26
C GLN A 549 -17.99 -26.29 -26.11
N VAL A 550 -17.22 -26.41 -25.02
CA VAL A 550 -16.01 -25.62 -24.76
C VAL A 550 -14.85 -26.15 -25.58
N ILE A 551 -14.06 -25.25 -26.19
CA ILE A 551 -12.89 -25.60 -27.02
C ILE A 551 -11.56 -25.12 -26.42
N SER A 552 -11.58 -24.04 -25.63
CA SER A 552 -10.42 -23.53 -24.90
C SER A 552 -10.86 -22.84 -23.62
N ILE A 553 -9.91 -22.72 -22.69
CA ILE A 553 -10.06 -21.94 -21.48
C ILE A 553 -8.87 -20.99 -21.33
N SER A 554 -9.12 -19.81 -20.77
CA SER A 554 -8.07 -18.92 -20.25
C SER A 554 -8.38 -18.55 -18.80
N VAL A 555 -7.35 -18.34 -18.00
CA VAL A 555 -7.45 -17.91 -16.60
C VAL A 555 -7.27 -16.41 -16.56
N ASP A 556 -8.01 -15.76 -15.67
CA ASP A 556 -7.96 -14.33 -15.37
C ASP A 556 -7.78 -13.44 -16.62
N PRO A 557 -8.74 -13.48 -17.57
CA PRO A 557 -8.61 -12.81 -18.86
C PRO A 557 -8.46 -11.28 -18.76
N ASP A 558 -8.76 -10.71 -17.59
CA ASP A 558 -8.77 -9.28 -17.31
C ASP A 558 -7.73 -8.89 -16.24
N ASN A 559 -6.77 -9.77 -15.91
CA ASN A 559 -5.62 -9.54 -15.00
C ASN A 559 -6.00 -8.92 -13.63
N TRP A 560 -7.05 -9.44 -12.99
CA TRP A 560 -7.45 -9.03 -11.65
C TRP A 560 -6.48 -9.49 -10.56
N THR A 561 -5.72 -10.56 -10.81
CA THR A 561 -4.90 -11.24 -9.82
C THR A 561 -3.44 -11.33 -10.28
N PHE A 562 -2.53 -11.66 -9.35
CA PHE A 562 -1.13 -11.96 -9.69
C PHE A 562 -0.83 -13.43 -9.42
N GLU A 563 -1.04 -14.26 -10.43
CA GLU A 563 -0.84 -15.70 -10.40
C GLU A 563 0.06 -16.20 -11.53
N ILE A 564 0.58 -17.41 -11.38
CA ILE A 564 1.24 -18.13 -12.48
C ILE A 564 0.39 -19.30 -12.94
N VAL A 565 -0.03 -19.32 -14.20
CA VAL A 565 -0.65 -20.49 -14.81
C VAL A 565 0.42 -21.39 -15.41
N ASN A 566 0.77 -22.46 -14.71
CA ASN A 566 1.79 -23.41 -15.15
C ASN A 566 1.31 -24.24 -16.35
N SER A 567 0.08 -24.73 -16.29
CA SER A 567 -0.49 -25.57 -17.34
C SER A 567 -2.02 -25.52 -17.41
N ILE A 568 -2.53 -25.65 -18.63
CA ILE A 568 -3.93 -25.89 -18.94
C ILE A 568 -4.00 -27.12 -19.84
N THR A 569 -4.58 -28.21 -19.34
CA THR A 569 -4.63 -29.49 -20.04
C THR A 569 -6.07 -29.92 -20.30
N VAL A 570 -6.42 -30.14 -21.57
CA VAL A 570 -7.67 -30.81 -21.94
C VAL A 570 -7.49 -32.31 -21.77
N ILE A 571 -8.29 -32.92 -20.91
CA ILE A 571 -8.35 -34.37 -20.76
C ILE A 571 -9.40 -34.87 -21.76
N ILE A 572 -8.99 -35.67 -22.73
CA ILE A 572 -9.93 -36.41 -23.58
C ILE A 572 -10.56 -37.49 -22.70
N GLU A 573 -11.90 -37.67 -22.74
CA GLU A 573 -12.66 -38.65 -21.96
C GLU A 573 -11.91 -39.99 -21.76
N GLU A 574 -11.14 -40.07 -20.68
CA GLU A 574 -10.66 -41.28 -20.07
C GLU A 574 -11.36 -41.50 -18.72
N THR A 575 -12.44 -40.77 -18.42
CA THR A 575 -13.17 -40.91 -17.15
C THR A 575 -14.03 -42.17 -17.09
N ASN A 576 -14.27 -42.85 -18.23
CA ASN A 576 -14.72 -44.24 -18.25
C ASN A 576 -13.57 -45.26 -18.09
N ASN A 577 -12.31 -44.82 -18.06
CA ASN A 577 -11.17 -45.67 -17.75
C ASN A 577 -11.13 -45.86 -16.22
N PRO A 578 -11.35 -47.09 -15.70
CA PRO A 578 -11.23 -47.39 -14.27
C PRO A 578 -9.81 -47.16 -13.71
N ASN A 579 -8.84 -46.84 -14.56
CA ASN A 579 -7.47 -46.47 -14.19
C ASN A 579 -7.20 -44.96 -14.24
N TYR A 580 -8.21 -44.11 -14.43
CA TYR A 580 -8.00 -42.66 -14.34
C TYR A 580 -7.53 -42.27 -12.93
N PHE A 581 -6.39 -41.58 -12.86
CA PHE A 581 -5.74 -41.18 -11.61
C PHE A 581 -5.24 -39.73 -11.66
N ALA A 582 -5.30 -39.03 -10.53
CA ALA A 582 -4.53 -37.82 -10.28
C ALA A 582 -3.34 -38.16 -9.37
N PHE A 583 -2.31 -37.33 -9.35
CA PHE A 583 -1.23 -37.47 -8.39
C PHE A 583 -0.66 -36.11 -7.99
N GLY A 584 -0.07 -36.04 -6.82
CA GLY A 584 0.61 -34.84 -6.34
C GLY A 584 1.46 -35.11 -5.10
N PRO A 585 2.41 -34.21 -4.77
CA PRO A 585 2.77 -33.00 -5.53
C PRO A 585 3.50 -33.32 -6.85
N ASN A 586 3.65 -32.32 -7.73
CA ASN A 586 4.50 -32.38 -8.93
C ASN A 586 5.05 -30.96 -9.19
N PRO A 587 6.36 -30.68 -9.03
CA PRO A 587 7.45 -31.63 -8.73
C PRO A 587 7.29 -32.35 -7.39
N VAL A 588 7.85 -33.56 -7.28
CA VAL A 588 7.75 -34.41 -6.08
C VAL A 588 9.12 -34.69 -5.47
N GLU A 589 9.23 -34.49 -4.16
CA GLU A 589 10.39 -34.91 -3.39
C GLU A 589 10.31 -36.41 -3.08
N ASP A 590 10.02 -36.83 -1.85
CA ASP A 590 10.15 -38.24 -1.47
C ASP A 590 8.88 -39.07 -1.65
N TYR A 591 7.72 -38.43 -1.55
CA TYR A 591 6.43 -39.12 -1.55
C TYR A 591 5.44 -38.45 -2.49
N MET A 592 4.81 -39.27 -3.31
CA MET A 592 3.70 -38.88 -4.17
C MET A 592 2.42 -39.57 -3.69
N ASN A 593 1.32 -38.84 -3.67
CA ASN A 593 0.00 -39.41 -3.46
C ASN A 593 -0.66 -39.65 -4.82
N ILE A 594 -1.20 -40.84 -5.02
CA ILE A 594 -1.98 -41.24 -6.19
C ILE A 594 -3.44 -41.33 -5.77
N TYR A 595 -4.31 -40.63 -6.49
CA TYR A 595 -5.75 -40.54 -6.24
C TYR A 595 -6.52 -41.17 -7.40
N ILE A 596 -7.24 -42.26 -7.14
CA ILE A 596 -8.14 -42.91 -8.10
C ILE A 596 -9.53 -42.30 -7.96
N LEU A 597 -10.00 -41.63 -9.01
CA LEU A 597 -11.30 -40.94 -8.99
C LEU A 597 -12.49 -41.91 -9.04
N ASN A 598 -12.32 -43.09 -9.65
CA ASN A 598 -13.32 -44.15 -9.74
C ASN A 598 -12.87 -45.41 -8.98
N ALA A 599 -12.66 -45.29 -7.66
CA ALA A 599 -12.21 -46.41 -6.86
C ALA A 599 -13.30 -47.48 -6.71
N ASP A 600 -12.98 -48.69 -7.12
CA ASP A 600 -13.91 -49.84 -7.18
C ASP A 600 -13.26 -51.13 -6.68
N GLY A 601 -12.18 -50.99 -5.88
CA GLY A 601 -11.55 -52.08 -5.13
C GLY A 601 -10.71 -53.08 -5.93
N ARG A 602 -10.58 -52.91 -7.25
CA ARG A 602 -9.68 -53.75 -8.08
C ARG A 602 -8.21 -53.41 -7.86
N ASP A 603 -7.37 -54.45 -7.96
CA ASP A 603 -5.91 -54.30 -7.92
C ASP A 603 -5.42 -53.54 -9.16
N ARG A 604 -4.60 -52.53 -8.92
CA ARG A 604 -3.92 -51.72 -9.92
C ARG A 604 -2.42 -51.79 -9.69
N THR A 605 -1.66 -51.75 -10.76
CA THR A 605 -0.20 -51.64 -10.73
C THR A 605 0.21 -50.23 -11.07
N VAL A 606 0.95 -49.56 -10.20
CA VAL A 606 1.71 -48.36 -10.52
C VAL A 606 3.11 -48.75 -10.96
N GLN A 607 3.57 -48.20 -12.08
CA GLN A 607 4.91 -48.32 -12.62
C GLN A 607 5.51 -46.92 -12.81
N ILE A 608 6.76 -46.75 -12.42
CA ILE A 608 7.55 -45.56 -12.77
C ILE A 608 8.64 -46.00 -13.75
N SER A 609 8.76 -45.29 -14.86
CA SER A 609 9.82 -45.47 -15.85
C SER A 609 10.60 -44.19 -16.11
N ASP A 610 11.85 -44.32 -16.51
CA ASP A 610 12.59 -43.20 -17.11
C ASP A 610 12.08 -42.87 -18.51
N LEU A 611 12.54 -41.76 -19.08
CA LEU A 611 12.15 -41.31 -20.44
C LEU A 611 12.57 -42.28 -21.56
N SER A 612 13.43 -43.26 -21.28
CA SER A 612 13.77 -44.32 -22.24
C SER A 612 12.78 -45.49 -22.21
N GLY A 613 11.79 -45.45 -21.29
CA GLY A 613 10.79 -46.49 -21.10
C GLY A 613 11.23 -47.63 -20.17
N ARG A 614 12.40 -47.53 -19.54
CA ARG A 614 12.87 -48.54 -18.57
C ARG A 614 12.12 -48.36 -17.25
N VAL A 615 11.41 -49.39 -16.80
CA VAL A 615 10.71 -49.41 -15.51
C VAL A 615 11.73 -49.47 -14.37
N ILE A 616 11.63 -48.52 -13.44
CA ILE A 616 12.51 -48.35 -12.29
C ILE A 616 11.81 -48.79 -11.00
N LEU A 617 10.51 -48.52 -10.89
CA LEU A 617 9.72 -48.90 -9.72
C LEU A 617 8.38 -49.48 -10.17
N GLN A 618 7.91 -50.51 -9.46
CA GLN A 618 6.60 -51.11 -9.69
C GLN A 618 5.97 -51.54 -8.36
N LYS A 619 4.71 -51.18 -8.11
CA LYS A 619 3.93 -51.57 -6.92
C LYS A 619 2.48 -51.87 -7.27
N VAL A 620 1.82 -52.71 -6.49
CA VAL A 620 0.38 -53.02 -6.61
C VAL A 620 -0.37 -52.37 -5.47
N PHE A 621 -1.53 -51.79 -5.75
CA PHE A 621 -2.41 -51.14 -4.78
C PHE A 621 -3.88 -51.28 -5.19
N ASN A 622 -4.80 -51.15 -4.23
CA ASN A 622 -6.25 -51.23 -4.50
C ASN A 622 -7.07 -50.14 -3.77
N SER A 623 -6.40 -49.27 -3.01
CA SER A 623 -7.01 -48.15 -2.31
C SER A 623 -7.29 -46.98 -3.25
N ALA A 624 -8.30 -46.17 -2.92
CA ALA A 624 -8.60 -44.92 -3.63
C ALA A 624 -7.43 -43.92 -3.55
N ASN A 625 -6.76 -43.89 -2.39
CA ASN A 625 -5.58 -43.07 -2.14
C ASN A 625 -4.39 -43.99 -1.86
N TYR A 626 -3.29 -43.82 -2.59
CA TYR A 626 -2.08 -44.61 -2.40
C TYR A 626 -0.85 -43.71 -2.33
N ARG A 627 -0.14 -43.77 -1.20
CA ARG A 627 1.08 -43.00 -0.98
C ARG A 627 2.29 -43.83 -1.42
N LEU A 628 2.99 -43.35 -2.44
CA LEU A 628 4.13 -44.00 -3.05
C LEU A 628 5.44 -43.29 -2.66
N ASN A 629 6.39 -44.05 -2.10
CA ASN A 629 7.74 -43.57 -1.82
C ASN A 629 8.60 -43.68 -3.09
N ILE A 630 9.22 -42.58 -3.49
CA ILE A 630 10.10 -42.45 -4.65
C ILE A 630 11.42 -41.72 -4.30
N GLY A 631 11.76 -41.57 -3.03
CA GLY A 631 12.96 -40.83 -2.58
C GLY A 631 14.29 -41.41 -3.08
N GLU A 632 14.30 -42.67 -3.51
CA GLU A 632 15.49 -43.32 -4.12
C GLU A 632 15.70 -42.94 -5.60
N LEU A 633 14.75 -42.24 -6.23
CA LEU A 633 14.90 -41.76 -7.61
C LEU A 633 15.74 -40.47 -7.64
N ASN A 634 16.70 -40.41 -8.56
CA ASN A 634 17.44 -39.18 -8.84
C ASN A 634 16.51 -38.10 -9.41
N SER A 635 16.85 -36.82 -9.20
CA SER A 635 16.10 -35.70 -9.79
C SER A 635 16.03 -35.81 -11.31
N GLY A 636 14.85 -35.55 -11.88
CA GLY A 636 14.62 -35.70 -13.31
C GLY A 636 13.17 -35.94 -13.69
N ALA A 637 12.92 -36.08 -15.00
CA ALA A 637 11.60 -36.37 -15.53
C ALA A 637 11.35 -37.88 -15.67
N TYR A 638 10.19 -38.32 -15.20
CA TYR A 638 9.77 -39.72 -15.22
C TYR A 638 8.35 -39.85 -15.76
N ILE A 639 7.99 -41.06 -16.15
CA ILE A 639 6.62 -41.43 -16.51
C ILE A 639 6.05 -42.32 -15.40
N ILE A 640 4.91 -41.93 -14.87
CA ILE A 640 4.08 -42.78 -14.01
C ILE A 640 2.98 -43.41 -14.84
N ASN A 641 2.87 -44.73 -14.78
CA ASN A 641 1.87 -45.52 -15.47
C ASN A 641 1.02 -46.30 -14.44
N VAL A 642 -0.30 -46.19 -14.50
CA VAL A 642 -1.23 -46.96 -13.66
C VAL A 642 -2.05 -47.89 -14.56
N THR A 643 -2.08 -49.18 -14.25
CA THR A 643 -2.76 -50.20 -15.06
C THR A 643 -3.49 -51.26 -14.22
N ASP A 644 -4.64 -51.74 -14.68
CA ASP A 644 -5.35 -52.92 -14.17
C ASP A 644 -5.08 -54.19 -14.99
N GLY A 645 -4.06 -54.16 -15.87
CA GLY A 645 -3.70 -55.24 -16.78
C GLY A 645 -4.55 -55.29 -18.07
N LYS A 646 -5.59 -54.48 -18.20
CA LYS A 646 -6.38 -54.33 -19.44
C LYS A 646 -6.23 -52.96 -20.06
N GLN A 647 -6.27 -51.92 -19.23
CA GLN A 647 -6.08 -50.54 -19.63
C GLN A 647 -4.92 -49.95 -18.84
N HIS A 648 -4.26 -48.94 -19.41
CA HIS A 648 -3.15 -48.26 -18.77
C HIS A 648 -3.26 -46.77 -19.05
N LEU A 649 -2.93 -45.95 -18.06
CA LEU A 649 -2.86 -44.50 -18.18
C LEU A 649 -1.47 -44.06 -17.75
N SER A 650 -0.82 -43.26 -18.58
CA SER A 650 0.51 -42.72 -18.32
C SER A 650 0.46 -41.21 -18.14
N LYS A 651 1.16 -40.69 -17.14
CA LYS A 651 1.37 -39.26 -16.92
C LYS A 651 2.86 -38.99 -16.68
N ARG A 652 3.31 -37.79 -16.99
CA ARG A 652 4.68 -37.34 -16.72
C ARG A 652 4.74 -36.62 -15.38
N PHE A 653 5.82 -36.83 -14.62
CA PHE A 653 6.11 -36.06 -13.40
C PHE A 653 7.60 -35.70 -13.31
N ILE A 654 7.92 -34.75 -12.44
CA ILE A 654 9.27 -34.28 -12.15
C ILE A 654 9.63 -34.65 -10.71
N LYS A 655 10.79 -35.28 -10.50
CA LYS A 655 11.36 -35.69 -9.21
C LYS A 655 12.51 -34.76 -8.80
#